data_AF-A0A2V7SE14-F1
#
_entry.id   AF-A0A2V7SE14-F1
#
_cell.length_a   1.000
_cell.length_b   1.000
_cell.length_c   1.000
_cell.angle_alpha   90.00
_cell.angle_beta   90.00
_cell.angle_gamma   90.00
#
_symmetry.space_group_name_H-M   'P 1'
#
loop_
_entity.id
_entity.type
_entity.pdbx_description
1 polymer ?
#
loop_
_entity_poly.entity_id
_entity_poly.type
_entity_poly.pdbx_seq_one_letter_code
_entity_poly.pdbx_strand_id
1 'polypeptide(L)'
;MSIRAERERLAARQRLFEYLRQHPAPPALHYAEMPRTRPHVRPDRQLATRPASDPIVAGFYVNWDDNSYASLKSHLDNLDWVVAEWGFVGRGGDTLPVRFEVPDSVLSMIRGAQQPPSVLALITNFTGEDFDPRPVARMLRRPGLRRKALDEIMSAVTTYDLAGLTIDFEQLPQSLHPELLAFLRQLRARLRPTGRLLTQTIPGDDASWPAEQYAAVNDRVFVMLYDEHDPSDDPGPIASQAWFEHHLQRVLARVPADRLLIGIGQYGYEWSDTSESAIELTYQDVMVLARDHHTMPSMDAGSLNPTFAWDDADSTSYIVWFLDGPTAYNQIRRALPTGVAGIGVWRLGSEDPSLWAVLGREGLASSPASLDTIHIGYDVEFIGTGEILRMVAEPTVGARTLMTNPATGLIVREAVTRTPSTYVIRRYGRRKRAVALTFDDGPDPVWTPRILDTLRAHEAKATFFIIGENAEVHPELVRRELREGHEIGNHTFTHPNLSLVSPRATRYELNATERLIEAITNRRTALFRPPYFGDAEPTTPDELVPIAVAQDLGYITVGLRDDPGDWAEPGVDSIIRRSLDQLGRGNVILLHDGGGNRYQTVRALGPLIDSLRARGLALTTVTALAGISRDQAMPPLPRNAALRRFMDLTSFSIAGWIELGLHAVFLVAMVLGVARLLGILGLAIRQRTARRYARRAADDAYRPSVTVVVPAYNEERVVCRTVISLLAQKYTPLEIVVVDDGSTDGTFAALTAVFRNHPQVRLFRKPNGGKASALNWGVDRATGEIIVALDADTVFPAGTIAALVARLADPHVGAVAGNAKVGNRINLITRWQAIEYVTSQNIDRRAFALLNCVTVVPGAVGAWRRHLILQAGGFSGSTLAEDQDLTLILLRRGWRVAYADDAVAFTEAPDTLRTLARQRFRWSFGTLQCAWKHREAMFHPRYGALGMVGLPNIWIFQLLFPLISPIADLLFLWSVLRVYMNYVEHGPEYALQTLIQVVMYYTAFLAVDWVAAVIALFMERSE
;
A
#
# COMPACT_ATOMS: atom_id res chain seq x y z
N MET A 1 -32.63 -19.28 -72.12
CA MET A 1 -31.21 -18.90 -72.27
C MET A 1 -30.37 -19.98 -71.61
N SER A 2 -29.44 -20.55 -72.37
CA SER A 2 -28.83 -21.87 -72.14
C SER A 2 -27.77 -21.87 -71.03
N ILE A 3 -27.58 -23.05 -70.42
CA ILE A 3 -26.50 -23.49 -69.50
C ILE A 3 -25.07 -23.07 -69.93
N ARG A 4 -24.90 -22.53 -71.15
CA ARG A 4 -23.68 -21.90 -71.64
C ARG A 4 -23.35 -20.54 -70.98
N ALA A 5 -24.35 -19.76 -70.55
CA ALA A 5 -24.14 -18.47 -69.85
C ALA A 5 -23.70 -18.64 -68.38
N GLU A 6 -24.07 -19.76 -67.76
CA GLU A 6 -23.67 -20.11 -66.39
C GLU A 6 -22.27 -20.74 -66.35
N ARG A 7 -21.86 -21.39 -67.45
CA ARG A 7 -20.50 -21.91 -67.66
C ARG A 7 -19.44 -20.82 -67.84
N GLU A 8 -19.74 -19.70 -68.50
CA GLU A 8 -18.81 -18.55 -68.56
C GLU A 8 -18.73 -17.79 -67.22
N ARG A 9 -19.84 -17.73 -66.46
CA ARG A 9 -19.88 -17.17 -65.10
C ARG A 9 -19.05 -17.98 -64.09
N LEU A 10 -19.01 -19.30 -64.24
CA LEU A 10 -18.18 -20.22 -63.45
C LEU A 10 -16.70 -20.21 -63.88
N ALA A 11 -16.40 -20.07 -65.18
CA ALA A 11 -15.04 -19.99 -65.70
C ALA A 11 -14.30 -18.69 -65.29
N ALA A 12 -15.02 -17.55 -65.16
CA ALA A 12 -14.46 -16.32 -64.62
C ALA A 12 -14.16 -16.41 -63.10
N ARG A 13 -14.96 -17.19 -62.37
CA ARG A 13 -14.76 -17.46 -60.93
C ARG A 13 -13.57 -18.39 -60.68
N GLN A 14 -13.30 -19.33 -61.59
CA GLN A 14 -12.14 -20.22 -61.54
C GLN A 14 -10.81 -19.51 -61.80
N ARG A 15 -10.75 -18.54 -62.72
CA ARG A 15 -9.53 -17.73 -62.95
C ARG A 15 -9.18 -16.83 -61.76
N LEU A 16 -10.19 -16.34 -61.04
CA LEU A 16 -10.01 -15.59 -59.80
C LEU A 16 -9.47 -16.48 -58.66
N PHE A 17 -9.96 -17.73 -58.56
CA PHE A 17 -9.48 -18.69 -57.56
C PHE A 17 -8.07 -19.25 -57.85
N GLU A 18 -7.68 -19.38 -59.12
CA GLU A 18 -6.30 -19.76 -59.50
C GLU A 18 -5.30 -18.63 -59.24
N TYR A 19 -5.68 -17.38 -59.48
CA TYR A 19 -4.86 -16.21 -59.12
C TYR A 19 -4.65 -16.10 -57.59
N LEU A 20 -5.72 -16.33 -56.80
CA LEU A 20 -5.68 -16.33 -55.32
C LEU A 20 -4.90 -17.52 -54.71
N ARG A 21 -4.68 -18.60 -55.46
CA ARG A 21 -3.86 -19.76 -55.04
C ARG A 21 -2.37 -19.54 -55.23
N GLN A 22 -1.98 -18.72 -56.21
CA GLN A 22 -0.58 -18.43 -56.53
C GLN A 22 -0.04 -17.18 -55.79
N HIS A 23 -0.93 -16.35 -55.22
CA HIS A 23 -0.60 -15.17 -54.41
C HIS A 23 -1.43 -15.19 -53.12
N PRO A 24 -1.03 -15.95 -52.08
CA PRO A 24 -1.78 -16.01 -50.83
C PRO A 24 -1.83 -14.62 -50.19
N ALA A 25 -3.04 -14.13 -49.91
CA ALA A 25 -3.22 -12.98 -49.03
C ALA A 25 -2.56 -13.27 -47.66
N PRO A 26 -1.99 -12.27 -46.98
CA PRO A 26 -1.67 -12.42 -45.55
C PRO A 26 -2.93 -12.91 -44.83
N PRO A 27 -2.77 -13.76 -43.80
CA PRO A 27 -3.81 -14.65 -43.31
C PRO A 27 -5.12 -13.91 -43.09
N ALA A 28 -6.16 -14.37 -43.79
CA ALA A 28 -7.52 -13.93 -43.56
C ALA A 28 -7.88 -14.20 -42.09
N LEU A 29 -8.00 -13.12 -41.30
CA LEU A 29 -8.97 -12.94 -40.22
C LEU A 29 -9.41 -14.24 -39.52
N HIS A 30 -8.56 -14.75 -38.63
CA HIS A 30 -9.05 -15.65 -37.58
C HIS A 30 -9.86 -14.81 -36.58
N TYR A 31 -11.18 -14.99 -36.58
CA TYR A 31 -12.01 -14.68 -35.43
C TYR A 31 -11.58 -15.61 -34.28
N ALA A 32 -10.96 -15.04 -33.24
CA ALA A 32 -10.56 -15.80 -32.07
C ALA A 32 -11.74 -15.90 -31.08
N GLU A 33 -12.13 -17.14 -30.78
CA GLU A 33 -12.90 -17.51 -29.60
C GLU A 33 -12.17 -17.03 -28.32
N MET A 34 -12.91 -16.55 -27.32
CA MET A 34 -12.36 -16.11 -26.04
C MET A 34 -11.85 -17.29 -25.18
N PRO A 35 -10.79 -17.11 -24.38
CA PRO A 35 -10.27 -18.13 -23.49
C PRO A 35 -11.19 -18.30 -22.26
N ARG A 36 -11.45 -19.56 -21.91
CA ARG A 36 -12.10 -19.96 -20.65
C ARG A 36 -11.14 -19.73 -19.48
N THR A 37 -11.60 -19.02 -18.46
CA THR A 37 -10.93 -18.86 -17.16
C THR A 37 -10.84 -20.20 -16.43
N ARG A 38 -9.64 -20.58 -15.97
CA ARG A 38 -9.45 -21.65 -14.98
C ARG A 38 -9.60 -21.05 -13.57
N PRO A 39 -10.27 -21.71 -12.62
CA PRO A 39 -10.17 -21.33 -11.22
C PRO A 39 -8.81 -21.73 -10.65
N HIS A 40 -8.19 -20.80 -9.92
CA HIS A 40 -7.05 -21.07 -9.06
C HIS A 40 -7.46 -22.05 -7.95
N VAL A 41 -6.84 -23.23 -7.94
CA VAL A 41 -6.83 -24.12 -6.77
C VAL A 41 -5.75 -23.60 -5.83
N ARG A 42 -6.12 -23.25 -4.59
CA ARG A 42 -5.16 -23.03 -3.51
C ARG A 42 -4.52 -24.37 -3.16
N PRO A 43 -3.20 -24.44 -2.91
CA PRO A 43 -2.60 -25.69 -2.45
C PRO A 43 -3.08 -25.98 -1.03
N ASP A 44 -3.55 -27.20 -0.82
CA ASP A 44 -3.74 -27.79 0.51
C ASP A 44 -2.45 -27.63 1.30
N ARG A 45 -2.51 -26.89 2.41
CA ARG A 45 -1.49 -26.97 3.46
C ARG A 45 -1.71 -28.30 4.17
N GLN A 46 -1.03 -29.34 3.70
CA GLN A 46 -0.74 -30.48 4.57
C GLN A 46 0.07 -29.92 5.74
N LEU A 47 -0.48 -30.02 6.95
CA LEU A 47 0.31 -30.01 8.18
C LEU A 47 1.44 -31.02 7.96
N ALA A 48 2.67 -30.52 7.83
CA ALA A 48 3.83 -31.36 7.64
C ALA A 48 3.86 -32.36 8.79
N THR A 49 3.61 -33.63 8.49
CA THR A 49 3.76 -34.73 9.41
C THR A 49 5.25 -34.86 9.72
N ARG A 50 5.69 -34.19 10.78
CA ARG A 50 7.00 -34.42 11.40
C ARG A 50 7.08 -35.88 11.85
N PRO A 51 8.26 -36.53 11.77
CA PRO A 51 8.49 -37.79 12.45
C PRO A 51 8.19 -37.60 13.94
N ALA A 52 7.55 -38.58 14.58
CA ALA A 52 7.16 -38.52 15.98
C ALA A 52 8.34 -38.47 17.00
N SER A 53 9.57 -38.21 16.55
CA SER A 53 10.81 -38.33 17.32
C SER A 53 11.41 -37.01 17.84
N ASP A 54 11.04 -35.86 17.29
CA ASP A 54 11.69 -34.59 17.64
C ASP A 54 10.86 -33.84 18.71
N PRO A 55 11.49 -33.33 19.79
CA PRO A 55 10.79 -32.67 20.88
C PRO A 55 10.23 -31.31 20.44
N ILE A 56 9.04 -30.96 20.93
CA ILE A 56 8.43 -29.65 20.68
C ILE A 56 9.06 -28.59 21.58
N VAL A 57 9.45 -27.45 21.03
CA VAL A 57 9.80 -26.26 21.81
C VAL A 57 8.67 -25.23 21.73
N ALA A 58 8.09 -24.89 22.87
CA ALA A 58 7.02 -23.91 22.98
C ALA A 58 7.46 -22.69 23.80
N GLY A 59 6.98 -21.50 23.43
CA GLY A 59 7.15 -20.27 24.20
C GLY A 59 5.79 -19.69 24.58
N PHE A 60 5.63 -19.28 25.84
CA PHE A 60 4.42 -18.62 26.32
C PHE A 60 4.52 -17.11 26.11
N TYR A 61 3.60 -16.56 25.32
CA TYR A 61 3.54 -15.15 24.95
C TYR A 61 2.36 -14.46 25.65
N VAL A 62 2.59 -13.26 26.19
CA VAL A 62 1.56 -12.44 26.83
C VAL A 62 1.48 -11.05 26.19
N ASN A 63 0.29 -10.46 26.14
CA ASN A 63 0.07 -9.16 25.50
C ASN A 63 0.46 -7.97 26.39
N TRP A 64 0.53 -8.15 27.70
CA TRP A 64 0.67 -7.08 28.68
C TRP A 64 2.13 -6.76 29.06
N ASP A 65 3.09 -7.54 28.55
CA ASP A 65 4.51 -7.32 28.76
C ASP A 65 5.23 -7.11 27.41
N ASP A 66 5.78 -5.92 27.23
CA ASP A 66 6.53 -5.52 26.04
C ASP A 66 7.75 -6.42 25.80
N ASN A 67 8.40 -6.92 26.86
CA ASN A 67 9.51 -7.87 26.74
C ASN A 67 9.07 -9.18 26.10
N SER A 68 7.81 -9.59 26.32
CA SER A 68 7.27 -10.81 25.71
C SER A 68 7.21 -10.71 24.20
N TYR A 69 6.86 -9.52 23.68
CA TYR A 69 6.87 -9.25 22.25
C TYR A 69 8.30 -9.22 21.69
N ALA A 70 9.23 -8.56 22.39
CA ALA A 70 10.63 -8.46 21.98
C ALA A 70 11.33 -9.84 21.95
N SER A 71 11.13 -10.67 22.97
CA SER A 71 11.62 -12.05 23.03
C SER A 71 11.02 -12.89 21.90
N LEU A 72 9.69 -12.84 21.72
CA LEU A 72 9.01 -13.57 20.66
C LEU A 72 9.54 -13.19 19.27
N LYS A 73 9.72 -11.89 18.99
CA LYS A 73 10.28 -11.39 17.72
C LYS A 73 11.70 -11.90 17.50
N SER A 74 12.53 -11.94 18.54
CA SER A 74 13.94 -12.32 18.47
C SER A 74 14.15 -13.83 18.32
N HIS A 75 13.23 -14.64 18.86
CA HIS A 75 13.39 -16.10 18.98
C HIS A 75 12.31 -16.91 18.26
N LEU A 76 11.56 -16.28 17.37
CA LEU A 76 10.45 -16.89 16.63
C LEU A 76 10.85 -18.16 15.87
N ASP A 77 12.07 -18.16 15.30
CA ASP A 77 12.60 -19.29 14.53
C ASP A 77 13.09 -20.44 15.44
N ASN A 78 13.30 -20.20 16.74
CA ASN A 78 13.63 -21.24 17.73
C ASN A 78 12.40 -22.03 18.17
N LEU A 79 11.19 -21.47 18.04
CA LEU A 79 9.96 -22.02 18.59
C LEU A 79 9.25 -22.90 17.57
N ASP A 80 8.71 -24.04 18.00
CA ASP A 80 7.73 -24.81 17.23
C ASP A 80 6.32 -24.31 17.49
N TRP A 81 6.00 -24.00 18.75
CA TRP A 81 4.70 -23.53 19.20
C TRP A 81 4.81 -22.17 19.91
N VAL A 82 3.85 -21.29 19.63
CA VAL A 82 3.61 -20.08 20.42
C VAL A 82 2.30 -20.30 21.17
N VAL A 83 2.37 -20.31 22.50
CA VAL A 83 1.21 -20.42 23.38
C VAL A 83 0.87 -19.01 23.84
N ALA A 84 -0.11 -18.38 23.18
CA ALA A 84 -0.39 -16.95 23.34
C ALA A 84 -1.59 -16.72 24.25
N GLU A 85 -1.41 -16.00 25.35
CA GLU A 85 -2.46 -15.60 26.28
C GLU A 85 -3.42 -14.58 25.64
N TRP A 86 -4.41 -15.12 24.91
CA TRP A 86 -5.37 -14.32 24.17
C TRP A 86 -6.81 -14.55 24.62
N GLY A 87 -7.11 -15.61 25.35
CA GLY A 87 -8.45 -15.92 25.85
C GLY A 87 -8.61 -15.62 27.34
N PHE A 88 -9.62 -14.84 27.70
CA PHE A 88 -9.87 -14.44 29.10
C PHE A 88 -11.30 -14.78 29.53
N VAL A 89 -11.47 -15.39 30.70
CA VAL A 89 -12.79 -15.71 31.26
C VAL A 89 -13.45 -14.45 31.85
N GLY A 90 -14.68 -14.13 31.42
CA GLY A 90 -15.36 -12.87 31.76
C GLY A 90 -15.76 -12.70 33.23
N ARG A 91 -15.50 -11.52 33.82
CA ARG A 91 -15.60 -11.28 35.28
C ARG A 91 -17.02 -11.00 35.81
N GLY A 92 -17.90 -10.28 35.10
CA GLY A 92 -19.29 -10.09 35.56
C GLY A 92 -20.23 -9.39 34.58
N GLY A 93 -21.48 -9.85 34.49
CA GLY A 93 -22.57 -9.24 33.69
C GLY A 93 -22.47 -9.41 32.18
N ASP A 94 -21.27 -9.65 31.65
CA ASP A 94 -21.04 -9.74 30.21
C ASP A 94 -21.74 -10.93 29.57
N THR A 95 -22.31 -10.68 28.41
CA THR A 95 -23.03 -11.72 27.66
C THR A 95 -22.08 -12.83 27.19
N LEU A 96 -20.79 -12.55 27.00
CA LEU A 96 -19.78 -13.48 26.47
C LEU A 96 -18.95 -14.11 27.62
N PRO A 97 -18.99 -15.44 27.83
CA PRO A 97 -18.20 -16.13 28.86
C PRO A 97 -16.68 -16.16 28.60
N VAL A 98 -16.21 -16.10 27.35
CA VAL A 98 -14.77 -16.01 27.01
C VAL A 98 -14.54 -14.91 25.99
N ARG A 99 -13.63 -13.98 26.30
CA ARG A 99 -13.21 -12.88 25.40
C ARG A 99 -11.85 -13.21 24.80
N PHE A 100 -11.68 -12.92 23.51
CA PHE A 100 -10.40 -13.06 22.82
C PHE A 100 -9.81 -11.69 22.48
N GLU A 101 -8.53 -11.50 22.79
CA GLU A 101 -7.74 -10.31 22.49
C GLU A 101 -6.52 -10.72 21.66
N VAL A 102 -6.67 -10.71 20.34
CA VAL A 102 -5.64 -11.16 19.39
C VAL A 102 -5.07 -9.95 18.66
N PRO A 103 -3.81 -9.56 18.90
CA PRO A 103 -3.18 -8.49 18.16
C PRO A 103 -2.87 -8.92 16.72
N ASP A 104 -3.46 -8.24 15.73
CA ASP A 104 -3.25 -8.57 14.31
C ASP A 104 -1.77 -8.42 13.90
N SER A 105 -1.05 -7.46 14.49
CA SER A 105 0.39 -7.24 14.26
C SER A 105 1.23 -8.47 14.66
N VAL A 106 0.99 -9.01 15.85
CA VAL A 106 1.70 -10.18 16.38
C VAL A 106 1.38 -11.43 15.57
N LEU A 107 0.10 -11.68 15.28
CA LEU A 107 -0.31 -12.82 14.46
C LEU A 107 0.27 -12.75 13.04
N SER A 108 0.37 -11.56 12.47
CA SER A 108 0.97 -11.34 11.15
C SER A 108 2.48 -11.55 11.18
N MET A 109 3.17 -11.09 12.23
CA MET A 109 4.58 -11.34 12.46
C MET A 109 4.88 -12.84 12.53
N ILE A 110 4.13 -13.59 13.36
CA ILE A 110 4.29 -15.05 13.50
C ILE A 110 4.13 -15.75 12.15
N ARG A 111 3.11 -15.36 11.37
CA ARG A 111 2.83 -15.94 10.04
C ARG A 111 3.87 -15.56 8.98
N GLY A 112 4.58 -14.45 9.17
CA GLY A 112 5.62 -13.95 8.28
C GLY A 112 7.00 -14.55 8.51
N ALA A 113 7.20 -15.33 9.58
CA ALA A 113 8.49 -15.97 9.89
C ALA A 113 8.96 -16.91 8.78
N GLN A 114 10.28 -17.14 8.71
CA GLN A 114 10.85 -18.08 7.73
C GLN A 114 10.28 -19.49 7.92
N GLN A 115 10.11 -19.89 9.17
CA GLN A 115 9.37 -21.09 9.53
C GLN A 115 8.33 -20.71 10.59
N PRO A 116 7.06 -20.46 10.23
CA PRO A 116 6.08 -19.98 11.19
C PRO A 116 5.73 -21.05 12.24
N PRO A 117 5.87 -20.77 13.56
CA PRO A 117 5.40 -21.68 14.59
C PRO A 117 3.88 -21.85 14.57
N SER A 118 3.41 -22.95 15.15
CA SER A 118 1.99 -23.17 15.38
C SER A 118 1.50 -22.32 16.55
N VAL A 119 0.39 -21.61 16.38
CA VAL A 119 -0.16 -20.73 17.42
C VAL A 119 -1.29 -21.44 18.15
N LEU A 120 -1.17 -21.57 19.46
CA LEU A 120 -2.22 -22.06 20.36
C LEU A 120 -2.67 -20.89 21.23
N ALA A 121 -3.96 -20.57 21.23
CA ALA A 121 -4.46 -19.55 22.16
C ALA A 121 -4.61 -20.15 23.55
N LEU A 122 -3.93 -19.56 24.53
CA LEU A 122 -4.09 -19.83 25.93
C LEU A 122 -5.33 -19.11 26.47
N ILE A 123 -6.18 -19.86 27.18
CA ILE A 123 -7.40 -19.38 27.81
C ILE A 123 -7.21 -19.44 29.32
N THR A 124 -7.22 -18.27 29.95
CA THR A 124 -6.90 -18.10 31.37
C THR A 124 -8.04 -17.57 32.21
N ASN A 125 -8.01 -17.85 33.51
CA ASN A 125 -8.80 -17.17 34.54
C ASN A 125 -8.01 -16.11 35.31
N PHE A 126 -6.85 -15.69 34.80
CA PHE A 126 -6.05 -14.60 35.33
C PHE A 126 -6.77 -13.26 35.20
N THR A 127 -6.66 -12.44 36.24
CA THR A 127 -7.32 -11.14 36.33
C THR A 127 -6.40 -9.95 36.03
N GLY A 128 -5.17 -10.19 35.58
CA GLY A 128 -4.15 -9.14 35.49
C GLY A 128 -3.49 -8.83 36.84
N GLU A 129 -3.94 -9.47 37.92
CA GLU A 129 -3.40 -9.32 39.28
C GLU A 129 -3.34 -10.69 39.97
N ASP A 130 -4.41 -11.51 39.88
CA ASP A 130 -4.48 -12.84 40.50
C ASP A 130 -5.40 -13.78 39.69
N PHE A 131 -5.42 -15.07 39.99
CA PHE A 131 -6.33 -16.04 39.37
C PHE A 131 -7.68 -16.10 40.10
N ASP A 132 -8.79 -16.00 39.38
CA ASP A 132 -10.13 -16.07 39.99
C ASP A 132 -10.89 -17.34 39.53
N PRO A 133 -11.16 -18.32 40.42
CA PRO A 133 -11.88 -19.54 40.05
C PRO A 133 -13.40 -19.34 39.92
N ARG A 134 -13.97 -18.23 40.44
CA ARG A 134 -15.42 -18.02 40.50
C ARG A 134 -16.07 -17.86 39.11
N PRO A 135 -15.50 -17.07 38.18
CA PRO A 135 -15.96 -17.00 36.80
C PRO A 135 -15.95 -18.35 36.08
N VAL A 136 -14.90 -19.15 36.27
CA VAL A 136 -14.77 -20.49 35.69
C VAL A 136 -15.87 -21.41 36.22
N ALA A 137 -16.07 -21.46 37.54
CA ALA A 137 -17.12 -22.27 38.15
C ALA A 137 -18.52 -21.89 37.63
N ARG A 138 -18.78 -20.58 37.47
CA ARG A 138 -20.04 -20.05 36.90
C ARG A 138 -20.24 -20.48 35.45
N MET A 139 -19.19 -20.41 34.63
CA MET A 139 -19.21 -20.84 33.23
C MET A 139 -19.49 -22.35 33.11
N LEU A 140 -18.79 -23.18 33.88
CA LEU A 140 -18.86 -24.64 33.79
C LEU A 140 -20.20 -25.22 34.29
N ARG A 141 -20.76 -24.66 35.36
CA ARG A 141 -22.00 -25.15 36.00
C ARG A 141 -23.28 -24.73 35.28
N ARG A 142 -23.25 -23.69 34.46
CA ARG A 142 -24.43 -23.17 33.73
C ARG A 142 -24.42 -23.66 32.27
N PRO A 143 -25.34 -24.56 31.86
CA PRO A 143 -25.31 -25.14 30.51
C PRO A 143 -25.33 -24.12 29.36
N GLY A 144 -26.07 -23.02 29.53
CA GLY A 144 -26.15 -21.94 28.54
C GLY A 144 -24.81 -21.20 28.36
N LEU A 145 -24.16 -20.83 29.46
CA LEU A 145 -22.84 -20.17 29.42
C LEU A 145 -21.76 -21.14 28.93
N ARG A 146 -21.78 -22.41 29.37
CA ARG A 146 -20.86 -23.43 28.88
C ARG A 146 -20.95 -23.61 27.37
N ARG A 147 -22.17 -23.69 26.81
CA ARG A 147 -22.37 -23.79 25.35
C ARG A 147 -21.85 -22.55 24.64
N LYS A 148 -22.15 -21.36 25.16
CA LYS A 148 -21.71 -20.10 24.59
C LYS A 148 -20.19 -19.96 24.58
N ALA A 149 -19.52 -20.37 25.66
CA ALA A 149 -18.06 -20.42 25.74
C ALA A 149 -17.48 -21.35 24.67
N LEU A 150 -18.03 -22.56 24.52
CA LEU A 150 -17.59 -23.47 23.46
C LEU A 150 -17.81 -22.88 22.05
N ASP A 151 -18.89 -22.12 21.83
CA ASP A 151 -19.17 -21.51 20.53
C ASP A 151 -18.20 -20.34 20.24
N GLU A 152 -17.92 -19.49 21.23
CA GLU A 152 -16.95 -18.38 21.15
C GLU A 152 -15.52 -18.88 20.89
N ILE A 153 -15.10 -19.90 21.64
CA ILE A 153 -13.80 -20.53 21.48
C ILE A 153 -13.64 -21.08 20.06
N MET A 154 -14.62 -21.82 19.54
CA MET A 154 -14.56 -22.36 18.18
C MET A 154 -14.59 -21.27 17.11
N SER A 155 -15.33 -20.18 17.37
CA SER A 155 -15.33 -19.00 16.51
C SER A 155 -13.94 -18.37 16.43
N ALA A 156 -13.27 -18.18 17.56
CA ALA A 156 -11.91 -17.63 17.61
C ALA A 156 -10.89 -18.53 16.89
N VAL A 157 -10.91 -19.84 17.17
CA VAL A 157 -10.04 -20.83 16.50
C VAL A 157 -10.20 -20.80 14.97
N THR A 158 -11.42 -20.62 14.48
CA THR A 158 -11.70 -20.54 13.04
C THR A 158 -11.33 -19.18 12.46
N THR A 159 -11.69 -18.09 13.15
CA THR A 159 -11.47 -16.71 12.69
C THR A 159 -9.99 -16.39 12.56
N TYR A 160 -9.19 -16.81 13.55
CA TYR A 160 -7.75 -16.54 13.61
C TYR A 160 -6.90 -17.71 13.12
N ASP A 161 -7.51 -18.76 12.57
CA ASP A 161 -6.80 -19.95 12.04
C ASP A 161 -5.77 -20.57 13.02
N LEU A 162 -6.14 -20.69 14.29
CA LEU A 162 -5.26 -21.13 15.38
C LEU A 162 -4.99 -22.63 15.33
N ALA A 163 -3.76 -23.10 15.47
CA ALA A 163 -3.44 -24.55 15.46
C ALA A 163 -4.12 -25.34 16.59
N GLY A 164 -4.46 -24.67 17.70
CA GLY A 164 -5.14 -25.26 18.83
C GLY A 164 -5.40 -24.27 19.95
N LEU A 165 -5.63 -24.81 21.15
CA LEU A 165 -5.89 -24.07 22.36
C LEU A 165 -5.11 -24.68 23.52
N THR A 166 -4.65 -23.83 24.44
CA THR A 166 -4.17 -24.23 25.77
C THR A 166 -5.17 -23.75 26.81
N ILE A 167 -5.65 -24.63 27.69
CA ILE A 167 -6.47 -24.22 28.84
C ILE A 167 -5.55 -24.04 30.04
N ASP A 168 -5.68 -22.90 30.71
CA ASP A 168 -4.88 -22.56 31.88
C ASP A 168 -5.78 -22.02 32.99
N PHE A 169 -6.36 -22.94 33.75
CA PHE A 169 -7.28 -22.59 34.83
C PHE A 169 -6.68 -22.98 36.18
N GLU A 170 -6.27 -21.95 36.91
CA GLU A 170 -5.56 -22.08 38.17
C GLU A 170 -6.46 -21.80 39.38
N GLN A 171 -5.97 -22.20 40.57
CA GLN A 171 -6.67 -22.08 41.86
C GLN A 171 -8.07 -22.72 41.88
N LEU A 172 -8.27 -23.81 41.12
CA LEU A 172 -9.57 -24.48 41.03
C LEU A 172 -9.81 -25.44 42.21
N PRO A 173 -10.98 -25.39 42.87
CA PRO A 173 -11.31 -26.33 43.93
C PRO A 173 -11.56 -27.73 43.35
N GLN A 174 -11.13 -28.78 44.07
CA GLN A 174 -11.26 -30.18 43.62
C GLN A 174 -12.69 -30.57 43.21
N SER A 175 -13.68 -29.98 43.87
CA SER A 175 -15.11 -30.17 43.55
C SER A 175 -15.51 -29.80 42.12
N LEU A 176 -14.67 -29.07 41.37
CA LEU A 176 -14.96 -28.59 40.01
C LEU A 176 -14.29 -29.42 38.91
N HIS A 177 -13.38 -30.35 39.24
CA HIS A 177 -12.71 -31.20 38.24
C HIS A 177 -13.70 -31.98 37.34
N PRO A 178 -14.81 -32.58 37.85
CA PRO A 178 -15.75 -33.31 37.00
C PRO A 178 -16.37 -32.44 35.90
N GLU A 179 -16.80 -31.22 36.23
CA GLU A 179 -17.37 -30.28 35.27
C GLU A 179 -16.34 -29.78 34.27
N LEU A 180 -15.10 -29.53 34.71
CA LEU A 180 -14.01 -29.13 33.82
C LEU A 180 -13.65 -30.26 32.85
N LEU A 181 -13.48 -31.50 33.32
CA LEU A 181 -13.23 -32.65 32.45
C LEU A 181 -14.38 -32.88 31.45
N ALA A 182 -15.63 -32.63 31.86
CA ALA A 182 -16.78 -32.70 30.95
C ALA A 182 -16.75 -31.60 29.87
N PHE A 183 -16.30 -30.39 30.24
CA PHE A 183 -16.10 -29.29 29.30
C PHE A 183 -14.96 -29.57 28.30
N LEU A 184 -13.81 -30.06 28.78
CA LEU A 184 -12.67 -30.42 27.93
C LEU A 184 -13.02 -31.51 26.91
N ARG A 185 -13.79 -32.54 27.32
CA ARG A 185 -14.29 -33.56 26.38
C ARG A 185 -15.18 -32.97 25.28
N GLN A 186 -16.05 -32.01 25.63
CA GLN A 186 -16.90 -31.32 24.64
C GLN A 186 -16.06 -30.46 23.71
N LEU A 187 -15.06 -29.76 24.24
CA LEU A 187 -14.16 -28.93 23.45
C LEU A 187 -13.32 -29.77 22.48
N ARG A 188 -12.71 -30.86 22.96
CA ARG A 188 -11.98 -31.81 22.11
C ARG A 188 -12.83 -32.44 21.03
N ALA A 189 -14.09 -32.80 21.33
CA ALA A 189 -15.02 -33.34 20.34
C ALA A 189 -15.30 -32.36 19.20
N ARG A 190 -15.23 -31.04 19.46
CA ARG A 190 -15.41 -29.98 18.44
C ARG A 190 -14.13 -29.67 17.66
N LEU A 191 -12.95 -29.81 18.28
CA LEU A 191 -11.65 -29.54 17.65
C LEU A 191 -11.14 -30.68 16.76
N ARG A 192 -11.43 -31.93 17.16
CA ARG A 192 -10.93 -33.15 16.49
C ARG A 192 -11.27 -33.22 14.99
N PRO A 193 -12.49 -32.89 14.51
CA PRO A 193 -12.83 -32.94 13.08
C PRO A 193 -11.99 -31.99 12.22
N THR A 194 -11.53 -30.88 12.81
CA THR A 194 -10.69 -29.87 12.15
C THR A 194 -9.19 -30.09 12.33
N GLY A 195 -8.79 -31.18 13.01
CA GLY A 195 -7.38 -31.48 13.28
C GLY A 195 -6.69 -30.47 14.21
N ARG A 196 -7.45 -29.69 14.98
CA ARG A 196 -6.93 -28.68 15.92
C ARG A 196 -6.61 -29.32 17.27
N LEU A 197 -5.56 -28.84 17.92
CA LEU A 197 -5.06 -29.39 19.18
C LEU A 197 -5.82 -28.82 20.39
N LEU A 198 -6.02 -29.66 21.40
CA LEU A 198 -6.38 -29.23 22.75
C LEU A 198 -5.26 -29.59 23.72
N THR A 199 -4.66 -28.58 24.34
CA THR A 199 -3.65 -28.70 25.38
C THR A 199 -4.10 -28.02 26.66
N GLN A 200 -3.41 -28.30 27.76
CA GLN A 200 -3.72 -27.73 29.07
C GLN A 200 -2.50 -27.70 29.97
N THR A 201 -2.34 -26.63 30.76
CA THR A 201 -1.39 -26.54 31.87
C THR A 201 -1.96 -27.22 33.12
N ILE A 202 -1.11 -27.92 33.85
CA ILE A 202 -1.45 -28.58 35.13
C ILE A 202 -0.29 -28.42 36.11
N PRO A 203 -0.57 -28.33 37.42
CA PRO A 203 0.48 -28.35 38.45
C PRO A 203 1.20 -29.70 38.47
N GLY A 204 2.52 -29.69 38.57
CA GLY A 204 3.36 -30.89 38.61
C GLY A 204 3.69 -31.37 40.03
N ASP A 205 3.48 -30.52 41.02
CA ASP A 205 3.86 -30.65 42.44
C ASP A 205 2.66 -31.03 43.35
N ASP A 206 1.44 -30.67 42.97
CA ASP A 206 0.20 -31.12 43.61
C ASP A 206 -0.12 -32.60 43.32
N ALA A 207 0.07 -33.45 44.33
CA ALA A 207 -0.24 -34.89 44.23
C ALA A 207 -1.75 -35.18 44.08
N SER A 208 -2.59 -34.26 44.53
CA SER A 208 -4.05 -34.39 44.53
C SER A 208 -4.67 -34.13 43.15
N TRP A 209 -3.92 -33.48 42.24
CA TRP A 209 -4.36 -33.25 40.87
C TRP A 209 -4.47 -34.57 40.08
N PRO A 210 -5.61 -34.87 39.42
CA PRO A 210 -5.81 -36.13 38.72
C PRO A 210 -5.19 -36.09 37.30
N ALA A 211 -3.87 -35.98 37.22
CA ALA A 211 -3.10 -35.76 35.99
C ALA A 211 -3.43 -36.76 34.87
N GLU A 212 -3.63 -38.04 35.18
CA GLU A 212 -4.00 -39.08 34.20
C GLU A 212 -5.36 -38.82 33.53
N GLN A 213 -6.32 -38.25 34.26
CA GLN A 213 -7.65 -37.94 33.72
C GLN A 213 -7.59 -36.75 32.77
N TYR A 214 -6.78 -35.75 33.13
CA TYR A 214 -6.52 -34.57 32.30
C TYR A 214 -5.74 -34.91 31.04
N ALA A 215 -4.69 -35.73 31.15
CA ALA A 215 -3.94 -36.23 30.00
C ALA A 215 -4.81 -37.06 29.03
N ALA A 216 -5.78 -37.82 29.55
CA ALA A 216 -6.69 -38.60 28.73
C ALA A 216 -7.65 -37.74 27.88
N VAL A 217 -8.04 -36.56 28.37
CA VAL A 217 -9.00 -35.67 27.68
C VAL A 217 -8.34 -34.58 26.84
N ASN A 218 -7.03 -34.35 27.00
CA ASN A 218 -6.24 -33.45 26.17
C ASN A 218 -5.42 -34.23 25.12
N ASP A 219 -4.87 -33.53 24.14
CA ASP A 219 -3.90 -34.10 23.20
C ASP A 219 -2.51 -34.16 23.84
N ARG A 220 -2.14 -33.10 24.57
CA ARG A 220 -0.95 -33.03 25.46
C ARG A 220 -1.24 -32.16 26.68
N VAL A 221 -0.45 -32.31 27.74
CA VAL A 221 -0.52 -31.45 28.94
C VAL A 221 0.84 -30.84 29.25
N PHE A 222 0.86 -29.54 29.54
CA PHE A 222 2.02 -28.83 30.08
C PHE A 222 2.06 -29.05 31.60
N VAL A 223 3.15 -29.62 32.10
CA VAL A 223 3.36 -29.83 33.53
C VAL A 223 4.21 -28.69 34.05
N MET A 224 3.65 -27.87 34.94
CA MET A 224 4.36 -26.77 35.57
C MET A 224 5.26 -27.33 36.67
N LEU A 225 6.57 -27.28 36.45
CA LEU A 225 7.61 -27.75 37.37
C LEU A 225 8.52 -26.56 37.75
N TYR A 226 7.88 -25.56 38.34
CA TYR A 226 8.47 -24.36 38.92
C TYR A 226 7.53 -23.87 40.05
N ASP A 227 7.93 -22.83 40.77
CA ASP A 227 7.30 -22.38 42.02
C ASP A 227 7.36 -23.43 43.15
N GLU A 228 8.55 -24.01 43.37
CA GLU A 228 8.83 -24.79 44.60
C GLU A 228 8.66 -23.94 45.87
N HIS A 229 8.95 -22.64 45.76
CA HIS A 229 8.66 -21.59 46.74
C HIS A 229 7.92 -20.46 46.02
N ASP A 230 6.73 -20.11 46.50
CA ASP A 230 5.92 -19.02 45.95
C ASP A 230 6.13 -17.69 46.71
N PRO A 231 5.60 -16.55 46.23
CA PRO A 231 5.78 -15.25 46.90
C PRO A 231 5.28 -15.17 48.34
N SER A 232 4.37 -16.07 48.75
CA SER A 232 3.80 -16.14 50.10
C SER A 232 4.53 -17.11 51.03
N ASP A 233 5.48 -17.88 50.52
CA ASP A 233 6.32 -18.82 51.26
C ASP A 233 7.60 -18.16 51.83
N ASP A 234 8.29 -18.90 52.70
CA ASP A 234 9.65 -18.57 53.14
C ASP A 234 10.63 -18.58 51.94
N PRO A 235 11.67 -17.71 51.94
CA PRO A 235 12.61 -17.60 50.82
C PRO A 235 13.32 -18.92 50.48
N GLY A 236 13.35 -19.29 49.20
CA GLY A 236 13.97 -20.55 48.76
C GLY A 236 14.11 -20.69 47.23
N PRO A 237 14.71 -21.79 46.76
CA PRO A 237 14.91 -22.05 45.34
C PRO A 237 13.58 -22.15 44.59
N ILE A 238 13.52 -21.59 43.38
CA ILE A 238 12.28 -21.55 42.59
C ILE A 238 11.95 -22.92 41.97
N ALA A 239 12.97 -23.69 41.61
CA ALA A 239 12.81 -25.03 41.05
C ALA A 239 14.12 -25.81 41.22
N SER A 240 14.42 -26.25 42.45
CA SER A 240 15.64 -26.99 42.74
C SER A 240 15.71 -28.27 41.90
N GLN A 241 16.92 -28.65 41.48
CA GLN A 241 17.11 -29.77 40.55
C GLN A 241 16.57 -31.08 41.12
N ALA A 242 16.73 -31.31 42.43
CA ALA A 242 16.24 -32.51 43.10
C ALA A 242 14.71 -32.55 43.16
N TRP A 243 14.07 -31.42 43.47
CA TRP A 243 12.61 -31.27 43.45
C TRP A 243 12.07 -31.50 42.03
N PHE A 244 12.66 -30.85 41.03
CA PHE A 244 12.26 -31.00 39.63
C PHE A 244 12.31 -32.47 39.17
N GLU A 245 13.43 -33.17 39.43
CA GLU A 245 13.59 -34.58 39.05
C GLU A 245 12.58 -35.48 39.78
N HIS A 246 12.34 -35.23 41.07
CA HIS A 246 11.35 -35.97 41.86
C HIS A 246 9.94 -35.84 41.28
N HIS A 247 9.49 -34.61 41.03
CA HIS A 247 8.15 -34.34 40.54
C HIS A 247 7.96 -34.78 39.07
N LEU A 248 8.98 -34.64 38.23
CA LEU A 248 8.98 -35.19 36.87
C LEU A 248 8.76 -36.71 36.88
N GLN A 249 9.52 -37.45 37.68
CA GLN A 249 9.36 -38.92 37.78
C GLN A 249 7.99 -39.32 38.31
N ARG A 250 7.47 -38.55 39.27
CA ARG A 250 6.13 -38.78 39.85
C ARG A 250 5.02 -38.64 38.80
N VAL A 251 5.11 -37.64 37.91
CA VAL A 251 4.12 -37.46 36.83
C VAL A 251 4.30 -38.52 35.74
N LEU A 252 5.54 -38.86 35.36
CA LEU A 252 5.84 -39.93 34.40
C LEU A 252 5.33 -41.31 34.83
N ALA A 253 5.24 -41.56 36.14
CA ALA A 253 4.68 -42.80 36.67
C ALA A 253 3.16 -42.93 36.42
N ARG A 254 2.46 -41.81 36.14
CA ARG A 254 1.00 -41.75 35.99
C ARG A 254 0.56 -41.42 34.56
N VAL A 255 1.38 -40.69 33.80
CA VAL A 255 1.05 -40.17 32.47
C VAL A 255 2.13 -40.59 31.47
N PRO A 256 1.76 -41.14 30.29
CA PRO A 256 2.72 -41.46 29.24
C PRO A 256 3.56 -40.25 28.83
N ALA A 257 4.88 -40.44 28.68
CA ALA A 257 5.82 -39.37 28.39
C ALA A 257 5.47 -38.58 27.12
N ASP A 258 5.01 -39.26 26.07
CA ASP A 258 4.59 -38.65 24.79
C ASP A 258 3.37 -37.71 24.89
N ARG A 259 2.69 -37.70 26.04
CA ARG A 259 1.59 -36.77 26.38
C ARG A 259 2.04 -35.54 27.15
N LEU A 260 3.27 -35.51 27.66
CA LEU A 260 3.77 -34.48 28.56
C LEU A 260 4.63 -33.45 27.81
N LEU A 261 4.35 -32.18 28.05
CA LEU A 261 5.24 -31.06 27.77
C LEU A 261 5.70 -30.52 29.12
N ILE A 262 6.99 -30.27 29.31
CA ILE A 262 7.50 -29.80 30.60
C ILE A 262 7.61 -28.28 30.57
N GLY A 263 6.92 -27.61 31.48
CA GLY A 263 7.02 -26.17 31.70
C GLY A 263 8.32 -25.85 32.44
N ILE A 264 9.08 -24.89 31.92
CA ILE A 264 10.35 -24.41 32.47
C ILE A 264 10.15 -22.94 32.83
N GLY A 265 10.24 -22.64 34.12
CA GLY A 265 10.15 -21.29 34.66
C GLY A 265 11.45 -20.52 34.38
N GLN A 266 11.32 -19.24 34.06
CA GLN A 266 12.43 -18.35 33.76
C GLN A 266 12.17 -16.96 34.36
N TYR A 267 12.29 -16.87 35.68
CA TYR A 267 12.07 -15.68 36.51
C TYR A 267 12.63 -15.96 37.92
N GLY A 268 12.50 -15.00 38.83
CA GLY A 268 12.84 -15.17 40.25
C GLY A 268 11.96 -14.35 41.17
N TYR A 269 12.25 -14.42 42.46
CA TYR A 269 11.57 -13.63 43.48
C TYR A 269 12.57 -12.94 44.40
N GLU A 270 12.23 -11.72 44.82
CA GLU A 270 12.90 -10.95 45.87
C GLU A 270 12.08 -10.99 47.16
N TRP A 271 12.67 -11.50 48.23
CA TRP A 271 12.11 -11.43 49.57
C TRP A 271 12.84 -10.39 50.41
N SER A 272 12.10 -9.73 51.30
CA SER A 272 12.63 -8.86 52.35
C SER A 272 12.09 -9.23 53.72
N ASP A 273 12.85 -8.94 54.77
CA ASP A 273 12.44 -9.17 56.17
C ASP A 273 11.37 -8.16 56.67
N THR A 274 10.95 -7.22 55.83
CA THR A 274 9.93 -6.20 56.13
C THR A 274 8.65 -6.33 55.31
N SER A 275 8.61 -7.22 54.31
CA SER A 275 7.43 -7.49 53.47
C SER A 275 6.78 -8.82 53.83
N GLU A 276 5.45 -8.89 53.73
CA GLU A 276 4.68 -10.14 53.91
C GLU A 276 4.67 -11.02 52.65
N SER A 277 5.11 -10.50 51.49
CA SER A 277 5.15 -11.23 50.21
C SER A 277 6.36 -10.82 49.38
N ALA A 278 6.89 -11.76 48.60
CA ALA A 278 7.96 -11.53 47.65
C ALA A 278 7.49 -10.77 46.39
N ILE A 279 8.45 -10.20 45.66
CA ILE A 279 8.23 -9.52 44.37
C ILE A 279 8.78 -10.40 43.25
N GLU A 280 7.98 -10.66 42.20
CA GLU A 280 8.44 -11.36 41.00
C GLU A 280 9.41 -10.48 40.19
N LEU A 281 10.50 -11.10 39.75
CA LEU A 281 11.57 -10.49 38.98
C LEU A 281 11.81 -11.24 37.67
N THR A 282 11.98 -10.51 36.58
CA THR A 282 12.57 -11.09 35.36
C THR A 282 14.06 -11.36 35.56
N TYR A 283 14.66 -12.18 34.70
CA TYR A 283 16.12 -12.36 34.72
C TYR A 283 16.89 -11.05 34.53
N GLN A 284 16.33 -10.12 33.75
CA GLN A 284 16.92 -8.79 33.58
C GLN A 284 16.88 -7.97 34.88
N ASP A 285 15.74 -7.95 35.59
CA ASP A 285 15.61 -7.25 36.87
C ASP A 285 16.64 -7.78 37.88
N VAL A 286 16.81 -9.10 37.93
CA VAL A 286 17.82 -9.76 38.76
C VAL A 286 19.24 -9.25 38.46
N MET A 287 19.61 -9.14 37.18
CA MET A 287 20.93 -8.64 36.78
C MET A 287 21.13 -7.15 37.11
N VAL A 288 20.06 -6.35 37.01
CA VAL A 288 20.07 -4.92 37.38
C VAL A 288 20.25 -4.77 38.90
N LEU A 289 19.45 -5.48 39.70
CA LEU A 289 19.55 -5.47 41.16
C LEU A 289 20.94 -5.89 41.64
N ALA A 290 21.48 -6.98 41.09
CA ALA A 290 22.83 -7.43 41.43
C ALA A 290 23.89 -6.35 41.16
N ARG A 291 23.80 -5.69 40.00
CA ARG A 291 24.73 -4.62 39.61
C ARG A 291 24.62 -3.40 40.52
N ASP A 292 23.39 -2.96 40.80
CA ASP A 292 23.09 -1.75 41.56
C ASP A 292 23.49 -1.88 43.03
N HIS A 293 23.35 -3.09 43.59
CA HIS A 293 23.79 -3.41 44.95
C HIS A 293 25.21 -3.98 45.03
N HIS A 294 25.95 -4.00 43.91
CA HIS A 294 27.32 -4.49 43.82
C HIS A 294 27.52 -5.93 44.33
N THR A 295 26.52 -6.78 44.13
CA THR A 295 26.57 -8.22 44.40
C THR A 295 26.80 -9.00 43.10
N MET A 296 27.22 -10.26 43.21
CA MET A 296 27.41 -11.16 42.07
C MET A 296 26.64 -12.45 42.32
N PRO A 297 25.62 -12.77 41.50
CA PRO A 297 24.87 -14.00 41.66
C PRO A 297 25.75 -15.23 41.48
N SER A 298 25.47 -16.26 42.26
CA SER A 298 26.16 -17.55 42.17
C SER A 298 25.20 -18.71 42.44
N MET A 299 25.46 -19.85 41.82
CA MET A 299 24.66 -21.05 42.00
C MET A 299 24.92 -21.72 43.35
N ASP A 300 23.85 -21.96 44.09
CA ASP A 300 23.89 -22.78 45.29
C ASP A 300 24.09 -24.26 44.90
N ALA A 301 25.05 -24.91 45.55
CA ALA A 301 25.47 -26.26 45.18
C ALA A 301 24.46 -27.35 45.60
N GLY A 302 23.55 -27.05 46.53
CA GLY A 302 22.55 -28.00 47.01
C GLY A 302 21.30 -28.04 46.12
N SER A 303 20.80 -26.87 45.76
CA SER A 303 19.61 -26.70 44.91
C SER A 303 19.92 -26.70 43.42
N LEU A 304 21.14 -26.30 43.04
CA LEU A 304 21.52 -25.91 41.68
C LEU A 304 20.69 -24.76 41.12
N ASN A 305 20.18 -23.87 41.98
CA ASN A 305 19.57 -22.60 41.59
C ASN A 305 20.46 -21.43 42.05
N PRO A 306 20.54 -20.34 41.28
CA PRO A 306 21.30 -19.16 41.66
C PRO A 306 20.59 -18.28 42.69
N THR A 307 21.41 -17.64 43.53
CA THR A 307 20.96 -16.72 44.58
C THR A 307 22.01 -15.67 44.89
N PHE A 308 21.56 -14.56 45.50
CA PHE A 308 22.39 -13.58 46.18
C PHE A 308 21.54 -12.84 47.23
N ALA A 309 22.22 -12.13 48.13
CA ALA A 309 21.59 -11.36 49.21
C ALA A 309 22.38 -10.07 49.46
N TRP A 310 21.71 -9.07 50.02
CA TRP A 310 22.33 -7.83 50.49
C TRP A 310 21.56 -7.24 51.68
N ASP A 311 22.21 -6.30 52.36
CA ASP A 311 21.61 -5.50 53.43
C ASP A 311 21.59 -4.02 53.01
N ASP A 312 20.45 -3.36 53.19
CA ASP A 312 20.32 -1.93 52.95
C ASP A 312 20.79 -1.10 54.16
N ALA A 313 20.99 0.21 53.94
CA ALA A 313 21.49 1.13 54.96
C ALA A 313 20.54 1.29 56.18
N ASP A 314 19.28 0.90 56.04
CA ASP A 314 18.27 0.90 57.11
C ASP A 314 18.19 -0.45 57.87
N SER A 315 19.10 -1.39 57.57
CA SER A 315 19.16 -2.75 58.13
C SER A 315 18.06 -3.71 57.66
N THR A 316 17.35 -3.38 56.57
CA THR A 316 16.49 -4.34 55.86
C THR A 316 17.35 -5.34 55.09
N SER A 317 17.08 -6.63 55.25
CA SER A 317 17.80 -7.70 54.54
C SER A 317 16.97 -8.23 53.37
N TYR A 318 17.63 -8.41 52.23
CA TYR A 318 17.01 -8.93 51.02
C TYR A 318 17.71 -10.20 50.53
N ILE A 319 16.93 -11.12 49.96
CA ILE A 319 17.43 -12.32 49.29
C ILE A 319 16.67 -12.56 48.00
N VAL A 320 17.40 -12.93 46.96
CA VAL A 320 16.84 -13.24 45.64
C VAL A 320 17.19 -14.68 45.27
N TRP A 321 16.18 -15.43 44.85
CA TRP A 321 16.32 -16.73 44.20
C TRP A 321 15.69 -16.66 42.82
N PHE A 322 16.35 -17.24 41.81
CA PHE A 322 15.89 -17.11 40.44
C PHE A 322 16.29 -18.30 39.56
N LEU A 323 15.70 -18.34 38.36
CA LEU A 323 16.00 -19.27 37.28
C LEU A 323 16.58 -18.51 36.08
N ASP A 324 17.35 -19.22 35.27
CA ASP A 324 18.20 -18.70 34.21
C ASP A 324 18.54 -19.78 33.16
N GLY A 325 19.44 -19.46 32.22
CA GLY A 325 19.85 -20.38 31.16
C GLY A 325 20.47 -21.68 31.69
N PRO A 326 21.46 -21.64 32.60
CA PRO A 326 22.03 -22.82 33.25
C PRO A 326 21.04 -23.73 33.98
N THR A 327 20.12 -23.16 34.75
CA THR A 327 19.07 -23.93 35.44
C THR A 327 18.11 -24.59 34.45
N ALA A 328 17.62 -23.86 33.44
CA ALA A 328 16.81 -24.43 32.36
C ALA A 328 17.55 -25.52 31.59
N TYR A 329 18.84 -25.32 31.28
CA TYR A 329 19.65 -26.32 30.59
C TYR A 329 19.69 -27.63 31.38
N ASN A 330 19.90 -27.56 32.70
CA ASN A 330 19.89 -28.74 33.57
C ASN A 330 18.54 -29.47 33.57
N GLN A 331 17.45 -28.72 33.72
CA GLN A 331 16.09 -29.27 33.74
C GLN A 331 15.74 -29.95 32.40
N ILE A 332 16.02 -29.28 31.28
CA ILE A 332 15.75 -29.79 29.92
C ILE A 332 16.62 -31.02 29.61
N ARG A 333 17.90 -31.00 30.01
CA ARG A 333 18.84 -32.12 29.86
C ARG A 333 18.34 -33.39 30.57
N ARG A 334 17.58 -33.23 31.66
CA ARG A 334 16.94 -34.35 32.37
C ARG A 334 15.59 -34.75 31.80
N ALA A 335 14.78 -33.77 31.37
CA ALA A 335 13.45 -34.01 30.86
C ALA A 335 13.46 -34.76 29.52
N LEU A 336 14.15 -34.24 28.50
CA LEU A 336 14.05 -34.75 27.13
C LEU A 336 14.39 -36.25 26.98
N PRO A 337 15.46 -36.80 27.60
CA PRO A 337 15.79 -38.22 27.49
C PRO A 337 14.75 -39.19 28.05
N THR A 338 13.79 -38.71 28.86
CA THR A 338 12.68 -39.54 29.37
C THR A 338 11.60 -39.82 28.33
N GLY A 339 11.68 -39.20 27.15
CA GLY A 339 10.71 -39.37 26.06
C GLY A 339 9.51 -38.42 26.17
N VAL A 340 9.62 -37.35 26.96
CA VAL A 340 8.60 -36.30 27.00
C VAL A 340 8.43 -35.67 25.62
N ALA A 341 7.23 -35.16 25.35
CA ALA A 341 6.83 -34.68 24.05
C ALA A 341 7.47 -33.32 23.67
N GLY A 342 8.11 -32.63 24.62
CA GLY A 342 8.70 -31.30 24.44
C GLY A 342 8.78 -30.46 25.72
N ILE A 343 9.13 -29.18 25.55
CA ILE A 343 9.38 -28.17 26.58
C ILE A 343 8.55 -26.92 26.28
N GLY A 344 8.07 -26.24 27.33
CA GLY A 344 7.46 -24.91 27.25
C GLY A 344 8.17 -23.91 28.16
N VAL A 345 8.60 -22.77 27.62
CA VAL A 345 9.28 -21.71 28.39
C VAL A 345 8.24 -20.71 28.93
N TRP A 346 8.12 -20.63 30.25
CA TRP A 346 7.28 -19.66 30.97
C TRP A 346 8.17 -18.57 31.60
N ARG A 347 8.14 -17.32 31.12
CA ARG A 347 7.44 -16.84 29.91
C ARG A 347 8.41 -16.10 29.01
N LEU A 348 8.06 -15.95 27.72
CA LEU A 348 8.83 -15.13 26.81
C LEU A 348 8.88 -13.70 27.36
N GLY A 349 10.07 -13.10 27.39
CA GLY A 349 10.36 -11.78 27.91
C GLY A 349 10.98 -11.78 29.31
N SER A 350 10.70 -12.79 30.14
CA SER A 350 11.25 -12.88 31.50
C SER A 350 12.58 -13.66 31.55
N GLU A 351 12.89 -14.40 30.49
CA GLU A 351 13.98 -15.36 30.49
C GLU A 351 15.38 -14.78 30.35
N ASP A 352 16.37 -15.59 30.74
CA ASP A 352 17.75 -15.39 30.35
C ASP A 352 17.89 -15.60 28.83
N PRO A 353 18.18 -14.55 28.04
CA PRO A 353 18.17 -14.67 26.58
C PRO A 353 19.24 -15.63 26.05
N SER A 354 20.27 -15.96 26.86
CA SER A 354 21.28 -16.95 26.49
C SER A 354 20.72 -18.37 26.36
N LEU A 355 19.56 -18.67 26.96
CA LEU A 355 18.86 -19.94 26.81
C LEU A 355 18.62 -20.31 25.34
N TRP A 356 18.26 -19.32 24.50
CA TRP A 356 17.97 -19.54 23.08
C TRP A 356 19.20 -19.88 22.23
N ALA A 357 20.42 -19.69 22.77
CA ALA A 357 21.65 -20.15 22.13
C ALA A 357 21.87 -21.68 22.28
N VAL A 358 21.16 -22.32 23.20
CA VAL A 358 21.23 -23.76 23.45
C VAL A 358 19.90 -24.49 23.29
N LEU A 359 18.78 -23.77 23.15
CA LEU A 359 17.44 -24.31 22.93
C LEU A 359 16.85 -23.84 21.60
N GLY A 360 16.37 -24.78 20.79
CA GLY A 360 15.63 -24.48 19.56
C GLY A 360 14.88 -25.69 19.04
N ARG A 361 14.36 -25.60 17.80
CA ARG A 361 13.54 -26.66 17.17
C ARG A 361 14.21 -28.03 17.05
N GLU A 362 15.53 -28.08 17.14
CA GLU A 362 16.31 -29.32 17.13
C GLU A 362 16.44 -29.95 18.54
N GLY A 363 15.85 -29.31 19.56
CA GLY A 363 15.97 -29.67 20.96
C GLY A 363 17.07 -28.88 21.68
N LEU A 364 17.71 -29.53 22.66
CA LEU A 364 18.77 -28.94 23.48
C LEU A 364 20.15 -29.25 22.89
N ALA A 365 21.02 -28.24 22.83
CA ALA A 365 22.41 -28.39 22.43
C ALA A 365 23.17 -29.36 23.35
N SER A 366 24.17 -30.06 22.79
CA SER A 366 24.96 -31.04 23.54
C SER A 366 25.93 -30.40 24.55
N SER A 367 26.33 -29.15 24.31
CA SER A 367 27.26 -28.36 25.13
C SER A 367 26.60 -27.10 25.66
N PRO A 368 26.81 -26.73 26.94
CA PRO A 368 26.30 -25.48 27.50
C PRO A 368 27.21 -24.27 27.24
N ALA A 369 28.32 -24.41 26.52
CA ALA A 369 29.35 -23.35 26.40
C ALA A 369 28.81 -21.99 25.91
N SER A 370 27.75 -21.97 25.09
CA SER A 370 27.14 -20.72 24.63
C SER A 370 26.50 -19.90 25.76
N LEU A 371 26.20 -20.53 26.91
CA LEU A 371 25.64 -19.88 28.10
C LEU A 371 26.68 -19.05 28.89
N ASP A 372 27.98 -19.18 28.59
CA ASP A 372 29.03 -18.39 29.25
C ASP A 372 28.88 -16.88 28.95
N THR A 373 28.21 -16.54 27.84
CA THR A 373 27.91 -15.15 27.46
C THR A 373 26.48 -14.79 27.87
N ILE A 374 26.34 -13.78 28.72
CA ILE A 374 25.03 -13.25 29.12
C ILE A 374 24.62 -12.17 28.11
N HIS A 375 23.59 -12.45 27.34
CA HIS A 375 23.05 -11.51 26.37
C HIS A 375 22.30 -10.36 27.06
N ILE A 376 22.19 -9.23 26.37
CA ILE A 376 21.45 -8.05 26.85
C ILE A 376 19.97 -8.42 26.86
N GLY A 377 19.27 -8.09 27.94
CA GLY A 377 17.83 -8.31 28.04
C GLY A 377 17.02 -7.35 27.16
N TYR A 378 15.70 -7.45 27.23
CA TYR A 378 14.78 -6.80 26.30
C TYR A 378 14.37 -5.37 26.70
N ASP A 379 14.56 -5.00 27.97
CA ASP A 379 14.09 -3.73 28.54
C ASP A 379 15.14 -2.61 28.50
N VAL A 380 14.69 -1.37 28.65
CA VAL A 380 15.52 -0.15 28.76
C VAL A 380 15.58 0.34 30.20
N GLU A 381 16.77 0.73 30.66
CA GLU A 381 16.94 1.29 32.01
C GLU A 381 16.77 2.81 31.99
N PHE A 382 15.91 3.33 32.87
CA PHE A 382 15.74 4.77 33.05
C PHE A 382 16.21 5.25 34.42
N ILE A 383 17.07 6.27 34.43
CA ILE A 383 17.54 6.92 35.66
C ILE A 383 17.10 8.38 35.74
N GLY A 384 16.75 8.88 36.92
CA GLY A 384 16.35 10.28 37.12
C GLY A 384 14.88 10.57 36.80
N THR A 385 14.49 11.86 36.72
CA THR A 385 13.09 12.29 36.52
C THR A 385 12.97 13.49 35.57
N GLY A 386 11.88 13.56 34.81
CA GLY A 386 11.58 14.59 33.81
C GLY A 386 11.50 14.04 32.37
N GLU A 387 11.10 14.88 31.42
CA GLU A 387 10.81 14.47 30.02
C GLU A 387 11.95 14.68 29.03
N ILE A 388 13.14 15.04 29.52
CA ILE A 388 14.29 15.23 28.63
C ILE A 388 15.18 14.00 28.73
N LEU A 389 15.39 13.35 27.60
CA LEU A 389 16.04 12.06 27.49
C LEU A 389 17.49 12.25 27.05
N ARG A 390 18.42 11.55 27.71
CA ARG A 390 19.81 11.46 27.32
C ARG A 390 20.32 10.05 27.49
N MET A 391 20.87 9.47 26.44
CA MET A 391 21.55 8.18 26.52
C MET A 391 22.88 8.37 27.26
N VAL A 392 23.06 7.65 28.37
CA VAL A 392 24.24 7.77 29.26
C VAL A 392 25.13 6.52 29.25
N ALA A 393 24.60 5.36 28.86
CA ALA A 393 25.40 4.15 28.63
C ALA A 393 24.87 3.37 27.43
N GLU A 394 25.82 2.77 26.69
CA GLU A 394 25.54 1.78 25.66
C GLU A 394 25.53 0.38 26.28
N PRO A 395 24.74 -0.56 25.73
CA PRO A 395 24.60 -1.88 26.30
C PRO A 395 25.91 -2.67 26.24
N THR A 396 26.21 -3.42 27.30
CA THR A 396 27.38 -4.30 27.37
C THR A 396 26.98 -5.72 27.73
N VAL A 397 27.61 -6.69 27.08
CA VAL A 397 27.35 -8.12 27.31
C VAL A 397 27.95 -8.59 28.64
N GLY A 398 27.17 -9.36 29.40
CA GLY A 398 27.62 -9.99 30.63
C GLY A 398 28.44 -11.25 30.36
N ALA A 399 29.00 -11.83 31.43
CA ALA A 399 29.78 -13.05 31.37
C ALA A 399 29.63 -13.86 32.66
N ARG A 400 29.54 -15.19 32.52
CA ARG A 400 29.55 -16.14 33.63
C ARG A 400 30.57 -17.25 33.37
N THR A 401 30.90 -17.99 34.42
CA THR A 401 31.72 -19.20 34.34
C THR A 401 30.90 -20.40 34.77
N LEU A 402 30.95 -21.48 33.98
CA LEU A 402 30.18 -22.70 34.21
C LEU A 402 31.10 -23.92 34.44
N MET A 403 30.72 -24.80 35.36
CA MET A 403 31.35 -26.12 35.51
C MET A 403 30.32 -27.21 35.36
N THR A 404 30.61 -28.19 34.50
CA THR A 404 29.73 -29.35 34.28
C THR A 404 30.26 -30.60 34.98
N ASN A 405 29.35 -31.44 35.45
CA ASN A 405 29.65 -32.79 35.89
C ASN A 405 29.78 -33.69 34.64
N PRO A 406 30.96 -34.30 34.38
CA PRO A 406 31.16 -35.12 33.19
C PRO A 406 30.27 -36.36 33.09
N ALA A 407 29.80 -36.88 34.23
CA ALA A 407 28.98 -38.10 34.28
C ALA A 407 27.50 -37.85 33.98
N THR A 408 26.96 -36.74 34.47
CA THR A 408 25.53 -36.39 34.27
C THR A 408 25.33 -35.37 33.17
N GLY A 409 26.39 -34.64 32.78
CA GLY A 409 26.32 -33.54 31.85
C GLY A 409 25.58 -32.31 32.39
N LEU A 410 25.27 -32.26 33.69
CA LEU A 410 24.63 -31.13 34.38
C LEU A 410 25.67 -30.07 34.76
N ILE A 411 25.27 -28.81 34.72
CA ILE A 411 25.99 -27.68 35.30
C ILE A 411 25.85 -27.77 36.82
N VAL A 412 26.97 -27.81 37.54
CA VAL A 412 27.03 -27.96 39.01
C VAL A 412 27.62 -26.76 39.71
N ARG A 413 28.18 -25.82 38.95
CA ARG A 413 28.57 -24.49 39.43
C ARG A 413 28.36 -23.46 38.34
N GLU A 414 27.96 -22.29 38.80
CA GLU A 414 27.87 -21.07 38.03
C GLU A 414 28.30 -19.90 38.91
N ALA A 415 29.05 -18.97 38.32
CA ALA A 415 29.33 -17.68 38.91
C ALA A 415 29.28 -16.59 37.83
N VAL A 416 28.41 -15.60 38.03
CA VAL A 416 28.39 -14.39 37.20
C VAL A 416 29.66 -13.59 37.50
N THR A 417 30.44 -13.31 36.45
CA THR A 417 31.71 -12.55 36.56
C THR A 417 31.55 -11.10 36.11
N ARG A 418 30.55 -10.82 35.28
CA ARG A 418 30.16 -9.49 34.83
C ARG A 418 28.67 -9.49 34.51
N THR A 419 27.91 -8.60 35.14
CA THR A 419 26.48 -8.41 34.82
C THR A 419 26.34 -7.74 33.44
N PRO A 420 25.31 -8.09 32.65
CA PRO A 420 24.98 -7.34 31.43
C PRO A 420 24.44 -5.96 31.78
N SER A 421 24.45 -5.05 30.82
CA SER A 421 23.74 -3.76 30.92
C SER A 421 23.00 -3.48 29.62
N THR A 422 21.81 -2.90 29.74
CA THR A 422 21.02 -2.40 28.63
C THR A 422 21.35 -0.92 28.34
N TYR A 423 20.67 -0.32 27.37
CA TYR A 423 20.72 1.13 27.20
C TYR A 423 20.23 1.83 28.48
N VAL A 424 21.04 2.75 29.00
CA VAL A 424 20.65 3.58 30.14
C VAL A 424 20.27 4.97 29.64
N ILE A 425 19.01 5.34 29.86
CA ILE A 425 18.45 6.64 29.51
C ILE A 425 18.28 7.48 30.78
N ARG A 426 19.02 8.59 30.85
CA ARG A 426 18.85 9.56 31.93
C ARG A 426 17.73 10.54 31.60
N ARG A 427 16.71 10.56 32.45
CA ARG A 427 15.65 11.55 32.53
C ARG A 427 16.11 12.77 33.34
N TYR A 428 15.88 13.97 32.79
CA TYR A 428 16.14 15.22 33.50
C TYR A 428 15.15 16.31 33.07
N GLY A 429 15.21 17.46 33.75
CA GLY A 429 14.40 18.64 33.45
C GLY A 429 13.18 18.86 34.35
N ARG A 430 12.90 17.97 35.30
CA ARG A 430 11.79 18.14 36.26
C ARG A 430 11.98 19.34 37.19
N ARG A 431 10.93 20.16 37.39
CA ARG A 431 10.94 21.35 38.27
C ARG A 431 9.64 21.51 39.06
N LYS A 432 9.67 21.52 40.39
CA LYS A 432 8.45 21.48 41.26
C LYS A 432 7.31 22.48 40.94
N ARG A 433 7.58 23.62 40.29
CA ARG A 433 6.57 24.66 40.00
C ARG A 433 6.66 25.22 38.57
N ALA A 434 7.08 24.41 37.61
CA ALA A 434 7.16 24.85 36.21
C ALA A 434 6.64 23.78 35.25
N VAL A 435 6.01 24.19 34.16
CA VAL A 435 5.50 23.28 33.13
C VAL A 435 5.71 23.89 31.74
N ALA A 436 6.17 23.10 30.78
CA ALA A 436 6.29 23.50 29.39
C ALA A 436 5.09 23.00 28.58
N LEU A 437 4.60 23.83 27.67
CA LEU A 437 3.62 23.41 26.65
C LEU A 437 4.37 23.13 25.35
N THR A 438 4.12 21.97 24.75
CA THR A 438 4.70 21.58 23.48
C THR A 438 3.64 21.24 22.45
N PHE A 439 3.95 21.48 21.17
CA PHE A 439 3.04 21.22 20.05
C PHE A 439 3.74 20.42 18.97
N ASP A 440 3.14 19.32 18.55
CA ASP A 440 3.66 18.44 17.50
C ASP A 440 2.78 18.49 16.25
N ASP A 441 3.33 17.98 15.14
CA ASP A 441 2.75 17.86 13.80
C ASP A 441 2.62 19.14 12.97
N GLY A 442 2.83 20.33 13.54
CA GLY A 442 2.74 21.59 12.83
C GLY A 442 3.88 21.85 11.83
N PRO A 443 3.84 22.98 11.11
CA PRO A 443 2.79 24.01 11.15
C PRO A 443 1.60 23.70 10.22
N ASP A 444 0.37 23.83 10.73
CA ASP A 444 -0.88 23.77 9.98
C ASP A 444 -1.43 25.18 9.69
N PRO A 445 -1.91 25.48 8.46
CA PRO A 445 -2.36 26.82 8.06
C PRO A 445 -3.63 27.31 8.77
N VAL A 446 -4.41 26.43 9.39
CA VAL A 446 -5.66 26.73 10.09
C VAL A 446 -5.47 26.73 11.60
N TRP A 447 -4.76 25.74 12.14
CA TRP A 447 -4.68 25.50 13.59
C TRP A 447 -3.52 26.21 14.27
N THR A 448 -2.30 26.10 13.73
CA THR A 448 -1.10 26.76 14.30
C THR A 448 -1.30 28.27 14.52
N PRO A 449 -1.88 29.05 13.58
CA PRO A 449 -2.16 30.47 13.81
C PRO A 449 -3.06 30.75 15.02
N ARG A 450 -4.09 29.91 15.25
CA ARG A 450 -5.06 30.07 16.34
C ARG A 450 -4.47 29.70 17.69
N ILE A 451 -3.59 28.69 17.70
CA ILE A 451 -2.81 28.31 18.87
C ILE A 451 -1.86 29.46 19.24
N LEU A 452 -1.12 30.00 18.26
CA LEU A 452 -0.24 31.16 18.47
C LEU A 452 -1.02 32.39 18.99
N ASP A 453 -2.20 32.67 18.43
CA ASP A 453 -3.06 33.76 18.92
C ASP A 453 -3.50 33.54 20.38
N THR A 454 -3.86 32.31 20.73
CA THR A 454 -4.26 31.94 22.10
C THR A 454 -3.08 32.06 23.07
N LEU A 455 -1.90 31.55 22.71
CA LEU A 455 -0.68 31.68 23.50
C LEU A 455 -0.30 33.15 23.71
N ARG A 456 -0.39 33.98 22.67
CA ARG A 456 -0.15 35.42 22.76
C ARG A 456 -1.14 36.10 23.70
N ALA A 457 -2.43 35.80 23.59
CA ALA A 457 -3.48 36.36 24.45
C ALA A 457 -3.28 36.02 25.94
N HIS A 458 -2.67 34.88 26.23
CA HIS A 458 -2.37 34.45 27.61
C HIS A 458 -0.92 34.74 28.01
N GLU A 459 -0.12 35.44 27.20
CA GLU A 459 1.30 35.72 27.45
C GLU A 459 2.13 34.45 27.76
N ALA A 460 1.81 33.34 27.09
CA ALA A 460 2.48 32.06 27.24
C ALA A 460 3.49 31.84 26.11
N LYS A 461 4.57 31.10 26.41
CA LYS A 461 5.53 30.58 25.42
C LYS A 461 5.44 29.05 25.40
N ALA A 462 5.84 28.47 24.26
CA ALA A 462 5.72 27.05 23.97
C ALA A 462 6.85 26.62 23.05
N THR A 463 7.03 25.31 22.89
CA THR A 463 8.00 24.69 21.98
C THR A 463 7.24 23.90 20.91
N PHE A 464 7.50 24.17 19.63
CA PHE A 464 6.85 23.53 18.49
C PHE A 464 7.81 22.53 17.84
N PHE A 465 7.47 21.25 17.78
CA PHE A 465 8.22 20.24 17.03
C PHE A 465 7.57 20.09 15.66
N ILE A 466 8.27 20.59 14.64
CA ILE A 466 7.69 20.75 13.31
C ILE A 466 8.07 19.62 12.36
N ILE A 467 7.12 19.25 11.51
CA ILE A 467 7.32 18.35 10.38
C ILE A 467 7.89 19.16 9.21
N GLY A 468 8.97 18.65 8.60
CA GLY A 468 9.65 19.31 7.49
C GLY A 468 8.74 19.60 6.29
N GLU A 469 7.95 18.63 5.83
CA GLU A 469 6.99 18.82 4.72
C GLU A 469 6.00 19.96 5.02
N ASN A 470 5.48 20.06 6.25
CA ASN A 470 4.57 21.13 6.65
C ASN A 470 5.27 22.50 6.68
N ALA A 471 6.49 22.54 7.20
CA ALA A 471 7.31 23.75 7.26
C ALA A 471 7.74 24.25 5.86
N GLU A 472 7.88 23.35 4.88
CA GLU A 472 8.22 23.71 3.49
C GLU A 472 7.07 24.46 2.82
N VAL A 473 5.83 24.03 3.09
CA VAL A 473 4.62 24.66 2.54
C VAL A 473 4.26 25.96 3.30
N HIS A 474 4.51 26.03 4.60
CA HIS A 474 4.12 27.15 5.47
C HIS A 474 5.29 27.84 6.22
N PRO A 475 6.35 28.28 5.52
CA PRO A 475 7.54 28.87 6.15
C PRO A 475 7.25 30.18 6.88
N GLU A 476 6.17 30.88 6.57
CA GLU A 476 5.71 32.07 7.28
C GLU A 476 5.26 31.79 8.72
N LEU A 477 4.71 30.60 8.98
CA LEU A 477 4.26 30.20 10.32
C LEU A 477 5.44 29.86 11.21
N VAL A 478 6.43 29.13 10.69
CA VAL A 478 7.71 28.88 11.39
C VAL A 478 8.42 30.20 11.73
N ARG A 479 8.44 31.18 10.82
CA ARG A 479 8.98 32.53 11.11
C ARG A 479 8.15 33.24 12.18
N ARG A 480 6.84 33.04 12.20
CA ARG A 480 5.92 33.64 13.18
C ARG A 480 6.16 33.06 14.58
N GLU A 481 6.26 31.73 14.72
CA GLU A 481 6.63 31.04 15.96
C GLU A 481 7.92 31.64 16.53
N LEU A 482 8.97 31.72 15.71
CA LEU A 482 10.27 32.26 16.12
C LEU A 482 10.16 33.74 16.56
N ARG A 483 9.47 34.57 15.76
CA ARG A 483 9.31 36.01 16.02
C ARG A 483 8.52 36.27 17.29
N GLU A 484 7.53 35.44 17.60
CA GLU A 484 6.72 35.54 18.81
C GLU A 484 7.42 34.97 20.05
N GLY A 485 8.64 34.43 19.90
CA GLY A 485 9.48 34.00 21.01
C GLY A 485 9.30 32.53 21.41
N HIS A 486 8.65 31.73 20.57
CA HIS A 486 8.52 30.28 20.77
C HIS A 486 9.81 29.55 20.35
N GLU A 487 9.98 28.33 20.83
CA GLU A 487 11.07 27.43 20.43
C GLU A 487 10.61 26.53 19.29
N ILE A 488 11.56 26.14 18.45
CA ILE A 488 11.31 25.24 17.32
C ILE A 488 12.21 24.02 17.50
N GLY A 489 11.62 22.83 17.47
CA GLY A 489 12.27 21.54 17.47
C GLY A 489 12.00 20.78 16.18
N ASN A 490 12.83 19.78 15.94
CA ASN A 490 12.75 18.89 14.80
C ASN A 490 11.80 17.72 15.10
N HIS A 491 10.82 17.49 14.22
CA HIS A 491 9.92 16.34 14.28
C HIS A 491 9.99 15.48 13.01
N THR A 492 11.17 15.41 12.39
CA THR A 492 11.46 14.73 11.11
C THR A 492 10.81 15.38 9.89
N PHE A 493 11.16 14.91 8.68
CA PHE A 493 10.76 15.57 7.45
C PHE A 493 9.42 15.06 6.96
N THR A 494 9.27 13.74 6.84
CA THR A 494 8.04 13.06 6.38
C THR A 494 7.22 12.46 7.53
N HIS A 495 7.65 12.66 8.78
CA HIS A 495 7.00 12.11 9.97
C HIS A 495 6.93 10.56 9.96
N PRO A 496 8.02 9.79 9.74
CA PRO A 496 7.97 8.32 9.75
C PRO A 496 8.05 7.75 11.17
N ASN A 497 7.57 6.52 11.38
CA ASN A 497 7.85 5.78 12.61
C ASN A 497 9.32 5.35 12.63
N LEU A 498 10.11 5.98 13.50
CA LEU A 498 11.55 5.81 13.50
C LEU A 498 12.02 4.41 13.97
N SER A 499 11.16 3.64 14.65
CA SER A 499 11.43 2.23 14.98
C SER A 499 11.40 1.31 13.75
N LEU A 500 10.76 1.72 12.65
CA LEU A 500 10.60 0.94 11.42
C LEU A 500 11.63 1.30 10.35
N VAL A 501 12.37 2.40 10.51
CA VAL A 501 13.28 2.93 9.49
C VAL A 501 14.74 2.78 9.90
N SER A 502 15.61 2.61 8.90
CA SER A 502 17.05 2.42 9.18
C SER A 502 17.69 3.65 9.85
N PRO A 503 18.83 3.49 10.57
CA PRO A 503 19.58 4.61 11.14
C PRO A 503 20.01 5.66 10.10
N ARG A 504 20.27 5.23 8.85
CA ARG A 504 20.61 6.14 7.75
C ARG A 504 19.41 6.97 7.30
N ALA A 505 18.22 6.37 7.24
CA ALA A 505 16.98 7.08 6.93
C ALA A 505 16.66 8.08 8.04
N THR A 506 16.77 7.67 9.32
CA THR A 506 16.64 8.59 10.47
C THR A 506 17.59 9.80 10.35
N ARG A 507 18.86 9.58 10.00
CA ARG A 507 19.80 10.70 9.75
C ARG A 507 19.35 11.61 8.60
N TYR A 508 18.76 11.07 7.54
CA TYR A 508 18.26 11.86 6.42
C TYR A 508 17.09 12.73 6.84
N GLU A 509 16.09 12.15 7.51
CA GLU A 509 14.90 12.84 8.06
C GLU A 509 15.28 14.04 8.94
N LEU A 510 16.18 13.81 9.90
CA LEU A 510 16.63 14.85 10.82
C LEU A 510 17.41 15.95 10.09
N ASN A 511 18.31 15.58 9.18
CA ASN A 511 19.12 16.56 8.45
C ASN A 511 18.30 17.37 7.43
N ALA A 512 17.31 16.76 6.76
CA ALA A 512 16.45 17.46 5.81
C ALA A 512 15.64 18.56 6.53
N THR A 513 15.03 18.20 7.67
CA THR A 513 14.26 19.12 8.51
C THR A 513 15.14 20.22 9.10
N GLU A 514 16.33 19.87 9.61
CA GLU A 514 17.28 20.87 10.13
C GLU A 514 17.67 21.88 9.06
N ARG A 515 18.01 21.42 7.85
CA ARG A 515 18.38 22.33 6.75
C ARG A 515 17.24 23.25 6.35
N LEU A 516 16.00 22.76 6.39
CA LEU A 516 14.83 23.57 6.16
C LEU A 516 14.62 24.62 7.26
N ILE A 517 14.79 24.24 8.54
CA ILE A 517 14.74 25.17 9.68
C ILE A 517 15.84 26.24 9.54
N GLU A 518 17.07 25.83 9.24
CA GLU A 518 18.22 26.72 8.96
C GLU A 518 17.88 27.71 7.84
N ALA A 519 17.30 27.22 6.74
CA ALA A 519 16.88 27.99 5.58
C ALA A 519 15.85 29.07 5.97
N ILE A 520 14.78 28.68 6.68
CA ILE A 520 13.67 29.56 7.02
C ILE A 520 14.04 30.57 8.11
N THR A 521 14.69 30.11 9.18
CA THR A 521 14.85 30.85 10.44
C THR A 521 16.21 31.53 10.62
N ASN A 522 17.22 31.15 9.82
CA ASN A 522 18.62 31.51 10.03
C ASN A 522 19.20 31.03 11.38
N ARG A 523 18.59 29.99 11.97
CA ARG A 523 19.00 29.38 13.23
C ARG A 523 18.97 27.87 13.09
N ARG A 524 19.81 27.20 13.88
CA ARG A 524 19.74 25.76 14.09
C ARG A 524 18.68 25.40 15.10
N THR A 525 18.36 24.12 15.25
CA THR A 525 17.74 23.62 16.46
C THR A 525 18.49 22.41 17.03
N ALA A 526 18.61 22.39 18.35
CA ALA A 526 19.11 21.25 19.10
C ALA A 526 17.96 20.48 19.76
N LEU A 527 16.69 20.80 19.49
CA LEU A 527 15.55 20.10 20.06
C LEU A 527 15.03 19.08 19.05
N PHE A 528 14.79 17.86 19.51
CA PHE A 528 14.21 16.79 18.70
C PHE A 528 13.16 16.04 19.49
N ARG A 529 12.11 15.62 18.80
CA ARG A 529 11.12 14.69 19.32
C ARG A 529 10.86 13.59 18.28
N PRO A 530 10.96 12.30 18.64
CA PRO A 530 10.69 11.20 17.72
C PRO A 530 9.18 11.05 17.44
N PRO A 531 8.76 10.90 16.17
CA PRO A 531 7.39 10.52 15.83
C PRO A 531 6.99 9.12 16.34
N TYR A 532 5.69 8.90 16.53
CA TYR A 532 5.05 7.60 16.82
C TYR A 532 5.47 6.84 18.07
N PHE A 533 6.25 7.41 18.99
CA PHE A 533 6.47 6.73 20.27
C PHE A 533 5.19 6.68 21.13
N GLY A 534 4.15 7.46 20.79
CA GLY A 534 2.84 7.39 21.44
C GLY A 534 2.92 7.64 22.95
N ASP A 535 1.87 7.34 23.71
CA ASP A 535 1.85 7.48 25.18
C ASP A 535 2.89 6.61 25.93
N ALA A 536 3.77 5.90 25.19
CA ALA A 536 4.82 5.04 25.72
C ALA A 536 6.20 5.69 25.52
N GLU A 537 6.98 5.74 26.59
CA GLU A 537 8.42 5.96 26.46
C GLU A 537 9.03 4.81 25.64
N PRO A 538 10.13 5.00 24.91
CA PRO A 538 10.77 3.93 24.18
C PRO A 538 11.17 2.80 25.15
N THR A 539 10.43 1.68 25.12
CA THR A 539 10.63 0.53 26.02
C THR A 539 11.53 -0.52 25.38
N THR A 540 11.72 -0.45 24.05
CA THR A 540 12.51 -1.42 23.30
C THR A 540 13.83 -0.86 22.75
N PRO A 541 14.87 -1.69 22.56
CA PRO A 541 16.13 -1.28 21.94
C PRO A 541 15.97 -0.64 20.55
N ASP A 542 15.03 -1.13 19.73
CA ASP A 542 14.78 -0.62 18.37
C ASP A 542 14.27 0.84 18.38
N GLU A 543 13.52 1.24 19.42
CA GLU A 543 13.04 2.61 19.62
C GLU A 543 14.13 3.56 20.17
N LEU A 544 15.21 3.03 20.72
CA LEU A 544 16.32 3.86 21.22
C LEU A 544 17.38 4.19 20.19
N VAL A 545 17.50 3.40 19.12
CA VAL A 545 18.44 3.68 18.04
C VAL A 545 18.22 5.08 17.44
N PRO A 546 16.99 5.55 17.17
CA PRO A 546 16.74 6.93 16.75
C PRO A 546 17.20 7.98 17.77
N ILE A 547 17.07 7.71 19.08
CA ILE A 547 17.54 8.60 20.15
C ILE A 547 19.07 8.69 20.14
N ALA A 548 19.76 7.57 19.98
CA ALA A 548 21.22 7.53 19.84
C ALA A 548 21.67 8.33 18.60
N VAL A 549 21.03 8.11 17.45
CA VAL A 549 21.32 8.83 16.21
C VAL A 549 21.08 10.34 16.37
N ALA A 550 20.00 10.75 17.02
CA ALA A 550 19.72 12.14 17.28
C ALA A 550 20.77 12.77 18.22
N GLN A 551 21.16 12.06 19.28
CA GLN A 551 22.19 12.49 20.20
C GLN A 551 23.57 12.65 19.51
N ASP A 552 23.94 11.72 18.62
CA ASP A 552 25.13 11.81 17.76
C ASP A 552 25.14 13.05 16.87
N LEU A 553 23.95 13.48 16.41
CA LEU A 553 23.77 14.69 15.61
C LEU A 553 23.71 15.97 16.45
N GLY A 554 23.77 15.85 17.79
CA GLY A 554 23.78 16.96 18.73
C GLY A 554 22.40 17.41 19.21
N TYR A 555 21.36 16.59 19.01
CA TYR A 555 20.02 16.88 19.51
C TYR A 555 19.84 16.51 20.98
N ILE A 556 18.93 17.24 21.62
CA ILE A 556 18.32 16.99 22.91
C ILE A 556 16.94 16.40 22.62
N THR A 557 16.78 15.12 22.97
CA THR A 557 15.54 14.39 22.76
C THR A 557 14.53 14.69 23.87
N VAL A 558 13.30 14.97 23.48
CA VAL A 558 12.19 15.28 24.39
C VAL A 558 11.13 14.18 24.28
N GLY A 559 10.75 13.62 25.43
CA GLY A 559 9.77 12.55 25.56
C GLY A 559 8.32 13.00 25.29
N LEU A 560 7.42 12.01 25.36
CA LEU A 560 6.00 12.09 25.00
C LEU A 560 5.05 11.70 26.15
N ARG A 561 5.57 11.50 27.38
CA ARG A 561 4.83 10.77 28.43
C ARG A 561 3.55 11.45 28.91
N ASP A 562 3.50 12.77 28.80
CA ASP A 562 2.39 13.64 29.23
C ASP A 562 1.53 14.06 28.00
N ASP A 563 0.99 13.10 27.26
CA ASP A 563 0.04 13.28 26.14
C ASP A 563 -1.42 13.04 26.61
N PRO A 564 -2.33 14.03 26.47
CA PRO A 564 -3.75 13.87 26.78
C PRO A 564 -4.55 13.11 25.69
N GLY A 565 -3.93 12.80 24.56
CA GLY A 565 -4.54 12.22 23.37
C GLY A 565 -5.43 13.21 22.62
N ASP A 566 -5.07 14.50 22.56
CA ASP A 566 -5.89 15.55 21.94
C ASP A 566 -6.11 15.33 20.44
N TRP A 567 -5.15 14.68 19.78
CA TRP A 567 -5.21 14.28 18.37
C TRP A 567 -6.38 13.34 18.06
N ALA A 568 -6.85 12.56 19.04
CA ALA A 568 -7.95 11.60 18.93
C ALA A 568 -9.34 12.23 19.21
N GLU A 569 -9.41 13.55 19.40
CA GLU A 569 -10.66 14.30 19.62
C GLU A 569 -11.52 13.85 20.84
N PRO A 570 -10.93 13.57 22.03
CA PRO A 570 -11.63 12.95 23.17
C PRO A 570 -12.62 13.87 23.93
N GLY A 571 -12.68 15.16 23.57
CA GLY A 571 -13.48 16.21 24.19
C GLY A 571 -12.62 17.21 24.96
N VAL A 572 -13.00 18.50 24.91
CA VAL A 572 -12.28 19.63 25.54
C VAL A 572 -11.99 19.40 27.03
N ASP A 573 -13.01 18.98 27.79
CA ASP A 573 -12.86 18.73 29.23
C ASP A 573 -11.96 17.52 29.52
N SER A 574 -11.93 16.53 28.62
CA SER A 574 -11.04 15.36 28.74
C SER A 574 -9.59 15.76 28.52
N ILE A 575 -9.33 16.61 27.52
CA ILE A 575 -7.98 17.13 27.25
C ILE A 575 -7.46 17.86 28.49
N ILE A 576 -8.22 18.83 29.01
CA ILE A 576 -7.81 19.60 30.19
C ILE A 576 -7.58 18.68 31.39
N ARG A 577 -8.51 17.76 31.67
CA ARG A 577 -8.41 16.85 32.83
C ARG A 577 -7.17 15.96 32.73
N ARG A 578 -6.97 15.29 31.59
CA ARG A 578 -5.82 14.39 31.37
C ARG A 578 -4.50 15.15 31.46
N SER A 579 -4.39 16.33 30.84
CA SER A 579 -3.18 17.18 30.97
C SER A 579 -2.89 17.58 32.41
N LEU A 580 -3.93 17.81 33.23
CA LEU A 580 -3.77 18.17 34.64
C LEU A 580 -3.47 16.98 35.56
N ASP A 581 -3.98 15.78 35.22
CA ASP A 581 -3.77 14.55 35.99
C ASP A 581 -2.35 13.99 35.78
N GLN A 582 -1.75 14.26 34.61
CA GLN A 582 -0.41 13.79 34.25
C GLN A 582 0.74 14.67 34.80
N LEU A 583 0.46 15.85 35.36
CA LEU A 583 1.46 16.83 35.86
C LEU A 583 2.54 16.26 36.81
N GLY A 584 2.28 15.13 37.47
CA GLY A 584 3.24 14.48 38.36
C GLY A 584 4.41 13.78 37.66
N ARG A 585 4.28 13.49 36.35
CA ARG A 585 5.13 12.57 35.59
C ARG A 585 6.29 13.27 34.87
N GLY A 586 6.07 14.42 34.22
CA GLY A 586 7.06 14.95 33.28
C GLY A 586 7.30 16.47 33.19
N ASN A 587 6.37 17.31 33.65
CA ASN A 587 6.42 18.78 33.49
C ASN A 587 6.40 19.29 32.03
N VAL A 588 6.15 18.45 31.03
CA VAL A 588 6.08 18.85 29.60
C VAL A 588 4.77 18.34 29.05
N ILE A 589 3.76 19.19 28.89
CA ILE A 589 2.47 18.78 28.32
C ILE A 589 2.57 18.80 26.80
N LEU A 590 2.30 17.65 26.18
CA LEU A 590 2.23 17.48 24.75
C LEU A 590 0.82 17.79 24.24
N LEU A 591 0.73 18.57 23.17
CA LEU A 591 -0.49 18.82 22.40
C LEU A 591 -0.13 18.78 20.90
N HIS A 592 -1.13 18.81 20.03
CA HIS A 592 -0.89 18.78 18.58
C HIS A 592 -1.41 20.05 17.89
N ASP A 593 -0.60 20.63 17.00
CA ASP A 593 -0.99 21.76 16.16
C ASP A 593 -1.15 21.41 14.67
N GLY A 594 -0.86 20.16 14.28
CA GLY A 594 -1.13 19.60 12.94
C GLY A 594 -1.73 18.19 12.99
N GLY A 595 -1.76 17.49 11.85
CA GLY A 595 -2.16 16.07 11.79
C GLY A 595 -3.68 15.77 11.80
N GLY A 596 -4.54 16.76 11.54
CA GLY A 596 -6.00 16.58 11.48
C GLY A 596 -6.80 17.74 12.04
N ASN A 597 -8.02 17.47 12.50
CA ASN A 597 -8.86 18.48 13.14
C ASN A 597 -8.33 18.79 14.57
N ARG A 598 -7.97 20.05 14.84
CA ARG A 598 -7.48 20.50 16.16
C ARG A 598 -8.40 21.49 16.85
N TYR A 599 -9.69 21.50 16.48
CA TYR A 599 -10.68 22.38 17.10
C TYR A 599 -10.72 22.24 18.63
N GLN A 600 -10.67 21.01 19.15
CA GLN A 600 -10.75 20.76 20.59
C GLN A 600 -9.50 21.23 21.32
N THR A 601 -8.30 21.01 20.77
CA THR A 601 -7.02 21.49 21.30
C THR A 601 -7.03 23.02 21.45
N VAL A 602 -7.42 23.75 20.40
CA VAL A 602 -7.51 25.22 20.44
C VAL A 602 -8.50 25.69 21.52
N ARG A 603 -9.63 24.99 21.68
CA ARG A 603 -10.64 25.34 22.70
C ARG A 603 -10.20 25.00 24.12
N ALA A 604 -9.39 23.97 24.31
CA ALA A 604 -8.86 23.54 25.59
C ALA A 604 -7.70 24.41 26.09
N LEU A 605 -6.90 24.96 25.17
CA LEU A 605 -5.62 25.61 25.48
C LEU A 605 -5.73 26.78 26.46
N GLY A 606 -6.67 27.72 26.24
CA GLY A 606 -6.85 28.86 27.15
C GLY A 606 -7.23 28.43 28.58
N PRO A 607 -8.34 27.67 28.76
CA PRO A 607 -8.72 27.12 30.06
C PRO A 607 -7.64 26.26 30.73
N LEU A 608 -6.84 25.52 29.94
CA LEU A 608 -5.71 24.76 30.44
C LEU A 608 -4.63 25.69 31.02
N ILE A 609 -4.22 26.73 30.28
CA ILE A 609 -3.25 27.73 30.75
C ILE A 609 -3.71 28.37 32.06
N ASP A 610 -5.00 28.77 32.14
CA ASP A 610 -5.57 29.37 33.34
C ASP A 610 -5.57 28.39 34.52
N SER A 611 -5.89 27.12 34.27
CA SER A 611 -5.89 26.06 35.29
C SER A 611 -4.48 25.77 35.81
N LEU A 612 -3.47 25.74 34.94
CA LEU A 612 -2.07 25.55 35.32
C LEU A 612 -1.58 26.71 36.20
N ARG A 613 -1.91 27.95 35.84
CA ARG A 613 -1.59 29.14 36.64
C ARG A 613 -2.32 29.15 37.98
N ALA A 614 -3.59 28.77 38.03
CA ALA A 614 -4.37 28.66 39.26
C ALA A 614 -3.78 27.64 40.24
N ARG A 615 -3.10 26.60 39.73
CA ARG A 615 -2.33 25.63 40.53
C ARG A 615 -0.92 26.12 40.92
N GLY A 616 -0.57 27.36 40.59
CA GLY A 616 0.71 27.98 40.94
C GLY A 616 1.91 27.52 40.10
N LEU A 617 1.66 26.96 38.91
CA LEU A 617 2.71 26.52 37.99
C LEU A 617 3.14 27.66 37.06
N ALA A 618 4.45 27.85 36.92
CA ALA A 618 5.04 28.76 35.95
C ALA A 618 5.08 28.11 34.56
N LEU A 619 4.46 28.73 33.57
CA LEU A 619 4.60 28.32 32.18
C LEU A 619 6.01 28.64 31.68
N THR A 620 6.69 27.63 31.15
CA THR A 620 8.08 27.72 30.70
C THR A 620 8.26 26.99 29.35
N THR A 621 9.50 26.84 28.91
CA THR A 621 9.84 26.12 27.67
C THR A 621 10.73 24.92 27.96
N VAL A 622 10.88 24.03 26.97
CA VAL A 622 11.72 22.83 27.11
C VAL A 622 13.16 23.19 27.44
N THR A 623 13.74 24.21 26.79
CA THR A 623 15.15 24.59 27.05
C THR A 623 15.36 25.07 28.48
N ALA A 624 14.40 25.82 29.03
CA ALA A 624 14.44 26.29 30.41
C ALA A 624 14.37 25.14 31.42
N LEU A 625 13.55 24.10 31.14
CA LEU A 625 13.55 22.85 31.92
C LEU A 625 14.91 22.15 31.81
N ALA A 626 15.50 22.08 30.61
CA ALA A 626 16.83 21.52 30.36
C ALA A 626 17.99 22.30 31.01
N GLY A 627 17.74 23.53 31.47
CA GLY A 627 18.77 24.39 32.07
C GLY A 627 19.66 25.09 31.04
N ILE A 628 19.23 25.19 29.77
CA ILE A 628 19.91 25.96 28.73
C ILE A 628 19.01 27.09 28.22
N SER A 629 19.61 28.11 27.62
CA SER A 629 18.84 29.19 26.99
C SER A 629 18.37 28.80 25.59
N ARG A 630 17.29 29.45 25.13
CA ARG A 630 16.81 29.35 23.74
C ARG A 630 17.91 29.65 22.71
N ASP A 631 18.80 30.60 22.97
CA ASP A 631 19.90 30.92 22.05
C ASP A 631 21.01 29.87 22.02
N GLN A 632 21.19 29.10 23.10
CA GLN A 632 22.09 27.94 23.11
C GLN A 632 21.49 26.74 22.36
N ALA A 633 20.19 26.51 22.50
CA ALA A 633 19.49 25.45 21.77
C ALA A 633 19.23 25.80 20.30
N MET A 634 19.11 27.08 19.96
CA MET A 634 18.83 27.54 18.60
C MET A 634 19.85 28.58 18.11
N PRO A 635 21.16 28.26 18.02
CA PRO A 635 22.18 29.25 17.71
C PRO A 635 21.99 29.82 16.28
N PRO A 636 22.33 31.10 16.05
CA PRO A 636 22.31 31.68 14.72
C PRO A 636 23.35 31.01 13.82
N LEU A 637 23.03 30.92 12.53
CA LEU A 637 23.97 30.37 11.55
C LEU A 637 25.26 31.21 11.44
N PRO A 638 26.42 30.57 11.22
CA PRO A 638 27.66 31.26 10.90
C PRO A 638 27.51 32.21 9.70
N ARG A 639 28.22 33.35 9.70
CA ARG A 639 28.11 34.36 8.62
C ARG A 639 28.47 33.82 7.23
N ASN A 640 29.31 32.79 7.14
CA ASN A 640 29.68 32.12 5.89
C ASN A 640 28.62 31.10 5.39
N ALA A 641 27.56 30.83 6.17
CA ALA A 641 26.47 29.95 5.76
C ALA A 641 25.44 30.63 4.84
N ALA A 642 25.57 31.94 4.57
CA ALA A 642 24.60 32.71 3.78
C ALA A 642 24.38 32.14 2.36
N LEU A 643 25.45 31.73 1.67
CA LEU A 643 25.35 31.10 0.35
C LEU A 643 24.62 29.75 0.40
N ARG A 644 24.95 28.92 1.40
CA ARG A 644 24.29 27.62 1.62
C ARG A 644 22.80 27.81 1.90
N ARG A 645 22.46 28.75 2.79
CA ARG A 645 21.09 29.10 3.12
C ARG A 645 20.30 29.58 1.89
N PHE A 646 20.91 30.41 1.05
CA PHE A 646 20.30 30.86 -0.20
C PHE A 646 20.05 29.69 -1.17
N MET A 647 21.02 28.78 -1.32
CA MET A 647 20.86 27.58 -2.14
C MET A 647 19.73 26.70 -1.60
N ASP A 648 19.69 26.43 -0.30
CA ASP A 648 18.68 25.58 0.33
C ASP A 648 17.27 26.19 0.18
N LEU A 649 17.10 27.48 0.50
CA LEU A 649 15.83 28.21 0.27
C LEU A 649 15.37 28.13 -1.19
N THR A 650 16.29 28.32 -2.13
CA THR A 650 15.99 28.28 -3.56
C THR A 650 15.59 26.86 -3.99
N SER A 651 16.30 25.84 -3.51
CA SER A 651 16.02 24.44 -3.81
C SER A 651 14.65 24.00 -3.30
N PHE A 652 14.33 24.21 -2.02
CA PHE A 652 13.01 23.88 -1.46
C PHE A 652 11.89 24.69 -2.14
N SER A 653 12.12 25.98 -2.40
CA SER A 653 11.12 26.79 -3.13
C SER A 653 10.85 26.25 -4.53
N ILE A 654 11.89 25.88 -5.30
CA ILE A 654 11.72 25.30 -6.64
C ILE A 654 10.96 23.98 -6.57
N ALA A 655 11.26 23.12 -5.60
CA ALA A 655 10.55 21.86 -5.41
C ALA A 655 9.04 22.09 -5.18
N GLY A 656 8.69 22.95 -4.23
CA GLY A 656 7.29 23.31 -3.97
C GLY A 656 6.58 23.94 -5.17
N TRP A 657 7.23 24.81 -5.95
CA TRP A 657 6.65 25.38 -7.16
C TRP A 657 6.43 24.35 -8.28
N ILE A 658 7.34 23.38 -8.42
CA ILE A 658 7.18 22.28 -9.38
C ILE A 658 5.98 21.43 -8.99
N GLU A 659 5.86 21.05 -7.72
CA GLU A 659 4.75 20.25 -7.22
C GLU A 659 3.39 20.96 -7.42
N LEU A 660 3.29 22.24 -7.01
CA LEU A 660 2.09 23.05 -7.23
C LEU A 660 1.75 23.18 -8.71
N GLY A 661 2.76 23.41 -9.56
CA GLY A 661 2.61 23.52 -11.01
C GLY A 661 2.07 22.23 -11.65
N LEU A 662 2.60 21.07 -11.23
CA LEU A 662 2.16 19.76 -11.70
C LEU A 662 0.70 19.49 -11.32
N HIS A 663 0.32 19.77 -10.07
CA HIS A 663 -1.06 19.65 -9.60
C HIS A 663 -2.02 20.58 -10.37
N ALA A 664 -1.64 21.84 -10.59
CA ALA A 664 -2.45 22.78 -11.34
C ALA A 664 -2.64 22.37 -12.81
N VAL A 665 -1.58 21.91 -13.48
CA VAL A 665 -1.66 21.40 -14.86
C VAL A 665 -2.60 20.20 -14.94
N PHE A 666 -2.50 19.27 -14.00
CA PHE A 666 -3.36 18.08 -13.95
C PHE A 666 -4.84 18.45 -13.72
N LEU A 667 -5.12 19.33 -12.76
CA LEU A 667 -6.48 19.80 -12.48
C LEU A 667 -7.11 20.49 -13.70
N VAL A 668 -6.37 21.39 -14.34
CA VAL A 668 -6.82 22.09 -15.55
C VAL A 668 -7.07 21.10 -16.69
N ALA A 669 -6.16 20.16 -16.91
CA ALA A 669 -6.32 19.11 -17.93
C ALA A 669 -7.56 18.24 -17.66
N MET A 670 -7.79 17.83 -16.41
CA MET A 670 -8.95 17.04 -16.01
C MET A 670 -10.26 17.80 -16.22
N VAL A 671 -10.35 19.06 -15.77
CA VAL A 671 -11.55 19.89 -15.95
C VAL A 671 -11.85 20.11 -17.44
N LEU A 672 -10.83 20.41 -18.25
CA LEU A 672 -10.98 20.59 -19.69
C LEU A 672 -11.38 19.28 -20.40
N GLY A 673 -10.80 18.15 -20.01
CA GLY A 673 -11.11 16.82 -20.53
C GLY A 673 -12.55 16.42 -20.25
N VAL A 674 -13.00 16.54 -18.99
CA VAL A 674 -14.38 16.25 -18.58
C VAL A 674 -15.36 17.19 -19.28
N ALA A 675 -15.11 18.49 -19.30
CA ALA A 675 -15.98 19.47 -19.96
C ALA A 675 -16.11 19.19 -21.47
N ARG A 676 -15.00 18.86 -22.14
CA ARG A 676 -15.00 18.45 -23.55
C ARG A 676 -15.85 17.20 -23.76
N LEU A 677 -15.63 16.16 -22.96
CA LEU A 677 -16.29 14.87 -23.08
C LEU A 677 -17.82 15.01 -22.88
N LEU A 678 -18.25 15.77 -21.86
CA LEU A 678 -19.66 16.08 -21.64
C LEU A 678 -20.26 16.89 -22.81
N GLY A 679 -19.51 17.86 -23.35
CA GLY A 679 -19.93 18.65 -24.51
C GLY A 679 -20.11 17.79 -25.76
N ILE A 680 -19.13 16.94 -26.07
CA ILE A 680 -19.16 16.02 -27.21
C ILE A 680 -20.30 15.01 -27.07
N LEU A 681 -20.48 14.45 -25.87
CA LEU A 681 -21.55 13.51 -25.57
C LEU A 681 -22.94 14.17 -25.71
N GLY A 682 -23.11 15.38 -25.18
CA GLY A 682 -24.36 16.14 -25.32
C GLY A 682 -24.72 16.43 -26.78
N LEU A 683 -23.73 16.81 -27.59
CA LEU A 683 -23.90 17.01 -29.03
C LEU A 683 -24.22 15.69 -29.75
N ALA A 684 -23.51 14.61 -29.44
CA ALA A 684 -23.74 13.29 -30.04
C ALA A 684 -25.16 12.75 -29.72
N ILE A 685 -25.65 12.93 -28.49
CA ILE A 685 -27.01 12.56 -28.10
C ILE A 685 -28.04 13.41 -28.87
N ARG A 686 -27.87 14.74 -28.93
CA ARG A 686 -28.74 15.65 -29.70
C ARG A 686 -28.80 15.25 -31.18
N GLN A 687 -27.68 14.83 -31.76
CA GLN A 687 -27.61 14.36 -33.15
C GLN A 687 -28.48 13.11 -33.36
N ARG A 688 -28.41 12.14 -32.44
CA ARG A 688 -29.19 10.89 -32.52
C ARG A 688 -30.69 11.17 -32.58
N THR A 689 -31.16 12.15 -31.82
CA THR A 689 -32.56 12.58 -31.80
C THR A 689 -32.96 13.29 -33.10
N ALA A 690 -32.10 14.18 -33.62
CA ALA A 690 -32.34 14.88 -34.88
C ALA A 690 -32.33 13.97 -36.13
N ARG A 691 -31.50 12.92 -36.14
CA ARG A 691 -31.40 11.94 -37.24
C ARG A 691 -32.66 11.09 -37.46
N ARG A 692 -33.46 10.84 -36.41
CA ARG A 692 -34.76 10.16 -36.56
C ARG A 692 -35.73 10.96 -37.45
N TYR A 693 -35.59 12.28 -37.49
CA TYR A 693 -36.39 13.15 -38.34
C TYR A 693 -35.82 13.27 -39.77
N ALA A 694 -34.50 13.36 -39.95
CA ALA A 694 -33.88 13.59 -41.26
C ALA A 694 -33.84 12.35 -42.19
N ARG A 695 -33.83 11.12 -41.65
CA ARG A 695 -33.86 9.89 -42.46
C ARG A 695 -35.12 9.71 -43.32
N ARG A 696 -36.17 10.51 -43.09
CA ARG A 696 -37.41 10.51 -43.88
C ARG A 696 -37.36 11.36 -45.15
N ALA A 697 -36.30 12.15 -45.38
CA ALA A 697 -36.27 13.16 -46.44
C ALA A 697 -35.15 13.01 -47.49
N ALA A 698 -34.46 11.87 -47.55
CA ALA A 698 -33.53 11.61 -48.66
C ALA A 698 -34.32 11.15 -49.89
N ASP A 699 -34.45 12.05 -50.85
CA ASP A 699 -35.17 11.83 -52.11
C ASP A 699 -34.42 10.77 -52.94
N ASP A 700 -35.06 9.64 -53.27
CA ASP A 700 -34.46 8.53 -54.04
C ASP A 700 -33.99 8.93 -55.46
N ALA A 701 -34.31 10.17 -55.88
CA ALA A 701 -34.02 10.75 -57.19
C ALA A 701 -32.59 11.29 -57.37
N TYR A 702 -31.85 11.63 -56.30
CA TYR A 702 -30.50 12.21 -56.43
C TYR A 702 -29.43 11.15 -56.72
N ARG A 703 -29.06 10.98 -58.00
CA ARG A 703 -28.13 9.95 -58.50
C ARG A 703 -27.01 10.52 -59.40
N PRO A 704 -26.11 11.39 -58.89
CA PRO A 704 -24.99 11.91 -59.68
C PRO A 704 -24.01 10.81 -60.10
N SER A 705 -23.21 11.07 -61.13
CA SER A 705 -22.11 10.19 -61.54
C SER A 705 -20.98 10.21 -60.51
N VAL A 706 -20.45 9.03 -60.17
CA VAL A 706 -19.40 8.87 -59.16
C VAL A 706 -18.14 8.28 -59.80
N THR A 707 -16.98 8.89 -59.52
CA THR A 707 -15.68 8.27 -59.76
C THR A 707 -15.00 7.96 -58.43
N VAL A 708 -14.61 6.70 -58.22
CA VAL A 708 -13.77 6.30 -57.10
C VAL A 708 -12.31 6.34 -57.54
N VAL A 709 -11.48 7.10 -56.85
CA VAL A 709 -10.03 7.20 -57.10
C VAL A 709 -9.28 6.41 -56.04
N VAL A 710 -8.50 5.43 -56.47
CA VAL A 710 -7.70 4.55 -55.61
C VAL A 710 -6.20 4.78 -55.92
N PRO A 711 -5.47 5.56 -55.10
CA PRO A 711 -4.02 5.66 -55.21
C PRO A 711 -3.38 4.38 -54.64
N ALA A 712 -2.45 3.76 -55.36
CA ALA A 712 -1.76 2.54 -54.93
C ALA A 712 -0.24 2.72 -55.05
N TYR A 713 0.49 2.36 -53.99
CA TYR A 713 1.95 2.30 -53.98
C TYR A 713 2.42 1.16 -53.09
N ASN A 714 2.97 0.10 -53.69
CA ASN A 714 3.41 -1.11 -52.98
C ASN A 714 2.30 -1.82 -52.17
N GLU A 715 1.17 -2.09 -52.83
CA GLU A 715 -0.07 -2.62 -52.23
C GLU A 715 -0.51 -3.96 -52.87
N GLU A 716 0.46 -4.74 -53.39
CA GLU A 716 0.22 -5.97 -54.15
C GLU A 716 -0.73 -6.95 -53.46
N ARG A 717 -0.67 -7.02 -52.13
CA ARG A 717 -1.39 -7.99 -51.30
C ARG A 717 -2.88 -7.66 -51.10
N VAL A 718 -3.25 -6.38 -51.20
CA VAL A 718 -4.58 -5.90 -50.75
C VAL A 718 -5.36 -5.20 -51.86
N VAL A 719 -4.69 -4.56 -52.83
CA VAL A 719 -5.33 -3.67 -53.82
C VAL A 719 -6.41 -4.34 -54.67
N CYS A 720 -6.23 -5.61 -55.05
CA CYS A 720 -7.22 -6.33 -55.85
C CYS A 720 -8.53 -6.54 -55.08
N ARG A 721 -8.45 -6.79 -53.77
CA ARG A 721 -9.63 -6.95 -52.90
C ARG A 721 -10.41 -5.64 -52.78
N THR A 722 -9.68 -4.52 -52.67
CA THR A 722 -10.24 -3.17 -52.66
C THR A 722 -11.05 -2.90 -53.94
N VAL A 723 -10.46 -3.14 -55.12
CA VAL A 723 -11.15 -2.95 -56.41
C VAL A 723 -12.37 -3.88 -56.55
N ILE A 724 -12.28 -5.14 -56.11
CA ILE A 724 -13.44 -6.06 -56.11
C ILE A 724 -14.58 -5.53 -55.22
N SER A 725 -14.25 -4.96 -54.06
CA SER A 725 -15.27 -4.40 -53.15
C SER A 725 -15.99 -3.18 -53.75
N LEU A 726 -15.29 -2.41 -54.59
CA LEU A 726 -15.86 -1.30 -55.35
C LEU A 726 -16.76 -1.77 -56.49
N LEU A 727 -16.38 -2.85 -57.19
CA LEU A 727 -17.21 -3.45 -58.23
C LEU A 727 -18.50 -4.08 -57.68
N ALA A 728 -18.51 -4.45 -56.39
CA ALA A 728 -19.68 -4.97 -55.70
C ALA A 728 -20.68 -3.89 -55.25
N GLN A 729 -20.38 -2.60 -55.45
CA GLN A 729 -21.23 -1.50 -55.02
C GLN A 729 -22.53 -1.44 -55.83
N LYS A 730 -23.66 -1.28 -55.13
CA LYS A 730 -24.99 -1.16 -55.76
C LYS A 730 -25.32 0.29 -56.12
N TYR A 731 -24.45 0.95 -56.88
CA TYR A 731 -24.61 2.34 -57.30
C TYR A 731 -24.27 2.50 -58.79
N THR A 732 -25.07 3.27 -59.53
CA THR A 732 -24.89 3.51 -60.97
C THR A 732 -25.35 4.93 -61.29
N PRO A 733 -24.62 5.72 -62.11
CA PRO A 733 -23.36 5.38 -62.80
C PRO A 733 -22.11 5.49 -61.89
N LEU A 734 -21.21 4.49 -61.99
CA LEU A 734 -19.99 4.33 -61.18
C LEU A 734 -18.76 4.02 -62.06
N GLU A 735 -17.72 4.85 -61.93
CA GLU A 735 -16.39 4.70 -62.52
C GLU A 735 -15.36 4.42 -61.42
N ILE A 736 -14.40 3.52 -61.67
CA ILE A 736 -13.27 3.24 -60.77
C ILE A 736 -11.97 3.58 -61.49
N VAL A 737 -11.18 4.48 -60.91
CA VAL A 737 -9.87 4.90 -61.40
C VAL A 737 -8.82 4.46 -60.39
N VAL A 738 -7.93 3.56 -60.81
CA VAL A 738 -6.81 3.10 -59.97
C VAL A 738 -5.52 3.68 -60.54
N VAL A 739 -4.75 4.37 -59.69
CA VAL A 739 -3.50 5.03 -60.07
C VAL A 739 -2.34 4.37 -59.32
N ASP A 740 -1.54 3.58 -60.03
CA ASP A 740 -0.26 3.07 -59.54
C ASP A 740 0.78 4.20 -59.52
N ASP A 741 1.19 4.61 -58.33
CA ASP A 741 2.14 5.69 -58.08
C ASP A 741 3.59 5.20 -58.15
N GLY A 742 3.90 4.41 -59.19
CA GLY A 742 5.25 3.92 -59.42
C GLY A 742 5.67 2.83 -58.45
N SER A 743 4.77 1.88 -58.15
CA SER A 743 5.07 0.75 -57.26
C SER A 743 6.30 -0.03 -57.74
N THR A 744 7.09 -0.44 -56.77
CA THR A 744 8.30 -1.27 -56.94
C THR A 744 8.03 -2.76 -56.76
N ASP A 745 6.87 -3.13 -56.25
CA ASP A 745 6.39 -4.51 -56.11
C ASP A 745 5.47 -4.95 -57.27
N GLY A 746 4.76 -6.07 -57.12
CA GLY A 746 3.84 -6.61 -58.11
C GLY A 746 2.49 -5.87 -58.28
N THR A 747 2.25 -4.74 -57.58
CA THR A 747 0.94 -4.04 -57.54
C THR A 747 0.33 -3.81 -58.93
N PHE A 748 1.08 -3.19 -59.84
CA PHE A 748 0.56 -2.87 -61.18
C PHE A 748 0.30 -4.13 -62.02
N ALA A 749 1.15 -5.15 -61.89
CA ALA A 749 0.99 -6.43 -62.58
C ALA A 749 -0.27 -7.16 -62.08
N ALA A 750 -0.50 -7.17 -60.77
CA ALA A 750 -1.68 -7.73 -60.14
C ALA A 750 -2.99 -7.08 -60.63
N LEU A 751 -3.05 -5.75 -60.60
CA LEU A 751 -4.20 -4.99 -61.08
C LEU A 751 -4.46 -5.24 -62.57
N THR A 752 -3.39 -5.25 -63.37
CA THR A 752 -3.47 -5.45 -64.82
C THR A 752 -3.97 -6.84 -65.17
N ALA A 753 -3.50 -7.88 -64.46
CA ALA A 753 -3.90 -9.26 -64.70
C ALA A 753 -5.40 -9.48 -64.48
N VAL A 754 -6.00 -8.78 -63.51
CA VAL A 754 -7.39 -8.98 -63.12
C VAL A 754 -8.36 -8.00 -63.79
N PHE A 755 -8.01 -6.72 -63.94
CA PHE A 755 -8.97 -5.66 -64.27
C PHE A 755 -8.71 -4.89 -65.58
N ARG A 756 -7.63 -5.18 -66.33
CA ARG A 756 -7.28 -4.42 -67.57
C ARG A 756 -8.45 -4.27 -68.55
N ASN A 757 -9.31 -5.30 -68.66
CA ASN A 757 -10.43 -5.32 -69.60
C ASN A 757 -11.80 -5.09 -68.94
N HIS A 758 -11.84 -4.68 -67.66
CA HIS A 758 -13.11 -4.46 -66.97
C HIS A 758 -13.71 -3.08 -67.36
N PRO A 759 -14.95 -3.00 -67.84
CA PRO A 759 -15.51 -1.77 -68.44
C PRO A 759 -15.65 -0.60 -67.46
N GLN A 760 -15.73 -0.87 -66.15
CA GLN A 760 -15.84 0.15 -65.10
C GLN A 760 -14.50 0.54 -64.47
N VAL A 761 -13.38 -0.14 -64.79
CA VAL A 761 -12.07 0.08 -64.15
C VAL A 761 -11.09 0.67 -65.14
N ARG A 762 -10.50 1.82 -64.79
CA ARG A 762 -9.43 2.46 -65.54
C ARG A 762 -8.14 2.40 -64.73
N LEU A 763 -7.15 1.68 -65.26
CA LEU A 763 -5.86 1.50 -64.62
C LEU A 763 -4.84 2.44 -65.24
N PHE A 764 -4.07 3.12 -64.40
CA PHE A 764 -3.02 4.02 -64.82
C PHE A 764 -1.75 3.83 -64.00
N ARG A 765 -0.62 4.19 -64.61
CA ARG A 765 0.70 4.16 -63.96
C ARG A 765 1.41 5.48 -64.19
N LYS A 766 2.03 6.00 -63.13
CA LYS A 766 2.88 7.21 -63.17
C LYS A 766 4.16 6.99 -62.36
N PRO A 767 5.21 7.83 -62.54
CA PRO A 767 6.34 7.86 -61.62
C PRO A 767 5.90 8.25 -60.20
N ASN A 768 6.55 7.69 -59.17
CA ASN A 768 6.23 7.97 -57.78
C ASN A 768 6.31 9.46 -57.45
N GLY A 769 5.21 10.02 -56.96
CA GLY A 769 5.14 11.40 -56.48
C GLY A 769 4.39 11.57 -55.16
N GLY A 770 4.10 10.46 -54.47
CA GLY A 770 3.29 10.41 -53.26
C GLY A 770 1.78 10.39 -53.51
N LYS A 771 1.04 10.03 -52.46
CA LYS A 771 -0.42 9.84 -52.47
C LYS A 771 -1.20 11.04 -53.04
N ALA A 772 -0.88 12.26 -52.62
CA ALA A 772 -1.55 13.47 -53.14
C ALA A 772 -1.35 13.65 -54.65
N SER A 773 -0.15 13.32 -55.17
CA SER A 773 0.13 13.35 -56.62
C SER A 773 -0.72 12.32 -57.37
N ALA A 774 -0.84 11.10 -56.84
CA ALA A 774 -1.67 10.05 -57.43
C ALA A 774 -3.17 10.37 -57.40
N LEU A 775 -3.66 10.91 -56.28
CA LEU A 775 -5.05 11.36 -56.13
C LEU A 775 -5.40 12.45 -57.15
N ASN A 776 -4.59 13.51 -57.25
CA ASN A 776 -4.80 14.59 -58.22
C ASN A 776 -4.81 14.07 -59.66
N TRP A 777 -3.86 13.20 -60.00
CA TRP A 777 -3.77 12.61 -61.33
C TRP A 777 -5.02 11.79 -61.70
N GLY A 778 -5.61 11.11 -60.72
CA GLY A 778 -6.90 10.41 -60.85
C GLY A 778 -8.09 11.36 -60.98
N VAL A 779 -8.17 12.42 -60.15
CA VAL A 779 -9.24 13.44 -60.20
C VAL A 779 -9.30 14.16 -61.55
N ASP A 780 -8.14 14.46 -62.13
CA ASP A 780 -8.04 15.11 -63.46
C ASP A 780 -8.67 14.24 -64.56
N ARG A 781 -8.59 12.92 -64.42
CA ARG A 781 -9.11 11.94 -65.39
C ARG A 781 -10.48 11.41 -65.07
N ALA A 782 -11.00 11.71 -63.88
CA ALA A 782 -12.32 11.32 -63.43
C ALA A 782 -13.42 12.01 -64.25
N THR A 783 -14.46 11.27 -64.59
CA THR A 783 -15.63 11.77 -65.32
C THR A 783 -16.84 12.04 -64.41
N GLY A 784 -16.81 11.53 -63.19
CA GLY A 784 -17.87 11.67 -62.20
C GLY A 784 -17.99 13.09 -61.63
N GLU A 785 -19.22 13.51 -61.35
CA GLU A 785 -19.51 14.74 -60.62
C GLU A 785 -19.02 14.68 -59.16
N ILE A 786 -19.08 13.48 -58.57
CA ILE A 786 -18.62 13.19 -57.21
C ILE A 786 -17.36 12.34 -57.28
N ILE A 787 -16.33 12.76 -56.55
CA ILE A 787 -15.11 11.99 -56.33
C ILE A 787 -15.20 11.30 -54.98
N VAL A 788 -15.01 9.98 -54.97
CA VAL A 788 -14.78 9.22 -53.74
C VAL A 788 -13.31 8.84 -53.69
N ALA A 789 -12.59 9.22 -52.63
CA ALA A 789 -11.23 8.75 -52.40
C ALA A 789 -11.25 7.51 -51.51
N LEU A 790 -10.43 6.52 -51.85
CA LEU A 790 -10.31 5.26 -51.14
C LEU A 790 -8.85 4.81 -51.09
N ASP A 791 -8.35 4.47 -49.91
CA ASP A 791 -7.02 3.87 -49.76
C ASP A 791 -6.98 2.44 -50.34
N ALA A 792 -5.84 2.06 -50.92
CA ALA A 792 -5.67 0.78 -51.61
C ALA A 792 -5.83 -0.46 -50.71
N ASP A 793 -5.81 -0.29 -49.39
CA ASP A 793 -5.99 -1.33 -48.36
C ASP A 793 -7.41 -1.38 -47.77
N THR A 794 -8.34 -0.58 -48.30
CA THR A 794 -9.65 -0.37 -47.68
C THR A 794 -10.80 -1.01 -48.46
N VAL A 795 -11.68 -1.71 -47.75
CA VAL A 795 -12.79 -2.49 -48.33
C VAL A 795 -14.14 -1.84 -48.02
N PHE A 796 -14.96 -1.63 -49.05
CA PHE A 796 -16.31 -1.08 -48.91
C PHE A 796 -17.39 -2.18 -48.92
N PRO A 797 -18.27 -2.25 -47.90
CA PRO A 797 -19.57 -2.90 -47.98
C PRO A 797 -20.42 -2.35 -49.15
N ALA A 798 -21.27 -3.19 -49.74
CA ALA A 798 -21.98 -2.91 -51.01
C ALA A 798 -22.88 -1.64 -51.05
N GLY A 799 -23.17 -1.03 -49.90
CA GLY A 799 -24.00 0.16 -49.75
C GLY A 799 -23.24 1.46 -49.44
N THR A 800 -21.91 1.40 -49.28
CA THR A 800 -21.11 2.53 -48.78
C THR A 800 -21.15 3.75 -49.69
N ILE A 801 -21.01 3.56 -51.01
CA ILE A 801 -21.03 4.70 -51.96
C ILE A 801 -22.40 5.39 -51.95
N ALA A 802 -23.48 4.61 -51.93
CA ALA A 802 -24.84 5.17 -51.88
C ALA A 802 -25.05 6.01 -50.61
N ALA A 803 -24.55 5.55 -49.46
CA ALA A 803 -24.64 6.28 -48.20
C ALA A 803 -23.82 7.58 -48.19
N LEU A 804 -22.63 7.60 -48.83
CA LEU A 804 -21.84 8.83 -49.00
C LEU A 804 -22.57 9.85 -49.88
N VAL A 805 -23.04 9.42 -51.05
CA VAL A 805 -23.68 10.30 -52.04
C VAL A 805 -25.01 10.86 -51.53
N ALA A 806 -25.78 10.09 -50.75
CA ALA A 806 -27.05 10.54 -50.19
C ALA A 806 -26.92 11.85 -49.38
N ARG A 807 -25.78 12.09 -48.73
CA ARG A 807 -25.55 13.33 -47.97
C ARG A 807 -25.17 14.54 -48.85
N LEU A 808 -24.76 14.31 -50.10
CA LEU A 808 -24.45 15.35 -51.09
C LEU A 808 -25.71 15.83 -51.85
N ALA A 809 -26.88 15.27 -51.56
CA ALA A 809 -28.14 15.80 -52.07
C ALA A 809 -28.39 17.24 -51.60
N ASP A 810 -27.87 17.61 -50.41
CA ASP A 810 -27.84 19.01 -49.96
C ASP A 810 -26.80 19.80 -50.79
N PRO A 811 -27.21 20.85 -51.54
CA PRO A 811 -26.32 21.63 -52.37
C PRO A 811 -25.25 22.38 -51.57
N HIS A 812 -25.43 22.63 -50.28
CA HIS A 812 -24.44 23.30 -49.42
C HIS A 812 -23.37 22.35 -48.85
N VAL A 813 -23.54 21.03 -48.99
CA VAL A 813 -22.55 20.04 -48.59
C VAL A 813 -21.52 19.87 -49.70
N GLY A 814 -20.27 20.22 -49.40
CA GLY A 814 -19.15 20.11 -50.33
C GLY A 814 -18.38 18.80 -50.20
N ALA A 815 -18.40 18.19 -49.01
CA ALA A 815 -17.72 16.94 -48.71
C ALA A 815 -18.46 16.09 -47.67
N VAL A 816 -18.22 14.78 -47.68
CA VAL A 816 -18.81 13.81 -46.76
C VAL A 816 -17.74 12.89 -46.21
N ALA A 817 -17.63 12.84 -44.88
CA ALA A 817 -16.81 11.86 -44.16
C ALA A 817 -17.62 10.60 -43.89
N GLY A 818 -17.08 9.43 -44.25
CA GLY A 818 -17.64 8.14 -43.87
C GLY A 818 -17.07 7.60 -42.55
N ASN A 819 -17.54 6.42 -42.18
CA ASN A 819 -17.16 5.70 -40.97
C ASN A 819 -16.07 4.66 -41.27
N ALA A 820 -14.81 5.01 -40.98
CA ALA A 820 -13.69 4.08 -41.08
C ALA A 820 -13.65 3.15 -39.86
N LYS A 821 -13.45 1.85 -40.10
CA LYS A 821 -13.37 0.79 -39.09
C LYS A 821 -12.12 -0.06 -39.29
N VAL A 822 -11.56 -0.55 -38.20
CA VAL A 822 -10.38 -1.43 -38.23
C VAL A 822 -10.80 -2.84 -38.68
N GLY A 823 -10.29 -3.25 -39.84
CA GLY A 823 -10.57 -4.54 -40.46
C GLY A 823 -9.73 -5.71 -39.91
N ASN A 824 -8.54 -5.44 -39.36
CA ASN A 824 -7.55 -6.45 -38.94
C ASN A 824 -7.36 -6.55 -37.41
N ARG A 825 -8.40 -6.94 -36.67
CA ARG A 825 -8.41 -7.03 -35.18
C ARG A 825 -7.66 -8.24 -34.59
N ILE A 826 -6.46 -8.51 -35.10
CA ILE A 826 -5.66 -9.71 -34.84
C ILE A 826 -4.90 -9.71 -33.51
N ASN A 827 -4.63 -8.55 -32.91
CA ASN A 827 -3.85 -8.46 -31.66
C ASN A 827 -4.34 -7.32 -30.76
N LEU A 828 -3.73 -7.15 -29.59
CA LEU A 828 -4.12 -6.13 -28.62
C LEU A 828 -3.99 -4.70 -29.19
N ILE A 829 -2.96 -4.45 -30.00
CA ILE A 829 -2.70 -3.15 -30.64
C ILE A 829 -3.80 -2.80 -31.64
N THR A 830 -4.21 -3.74 -32.50
CA THR A 830 -5.29 -3.49 -33.48
C THR A 830 -6.68 -3.48 -32.84
N ARG A 831 -6.88 -4.19 -31.72
CA ARG A 831 -8.12 -4.12 -30.92
C ARG A 831 -8.26 -2.78 -30.18
N TRP A 832 -7.20 -2.27 -29.57
CA TRP A 832 -7.21 -0.93 -28.96
C TRP A 832 -7.43 0.16 -29.99
N GLN A 833 -6.81 0.06 -31.17
CA GLN A 833 -7.09 0.98 -32.27
C GLN A 833 -8.55 0.89 -32.74
N ALA A 834 -9.17 -0.30 -32.75
CA ALA A 834 -10.58 -0.43 -33.09
C ALA A 834 -11.48 0.34 -32.11
N ILE A 835 -11.20 0.24 -30.80
CA ILE A 835 -11.88 1.03 -29.77
C ILE A 835 -11.65 2.52 -30.02
N GLU A 836 -10.40 2.94 -30.23
CA GLU A 836 -10.05 4.33 -30.47
C GLU A 836 -10.74 4.94 -31.71
N TYR A 837 -10.84 4.20 -32.81
CA TYR A 837 -11.57 4.65 -34.01
C TYR A 837 -13.03 4.95 -33.68
N VAL A 838 -13.66 4.13 -32.84
CA VAL A 838 -15.03 4.31 -32.38
C VAL A 838 -15.14 5.48 -31.40
N THR A 839 -14.30 5.51 -30.36
CA THR A 839 -14.43 6.44 -29.23
C THR A 839 -13.91 7.84 -29.54
N SER A 840 -12.80 7.96 -30.28
CA SER A 840 -12.13 9.23 -30.55
C SER A 840 -12.47 9.78 -31.92
N GLN A 841 -12.50 8.97 -32.98
CA GLN A 841 -12.72 9.51 -34.32
C GLN A 841 -14.20 9.63 -34.68
N ASN A 842 -15.00 8.59 -34.45
CA ASN A 842 -16.38 8.55 -34.91
C ASN A 842 -17.32 9.41 -34.06
N ILE A 843 -17.16 9.42 -32.73
CA ILE A 843 -17.95 10.32 -31.88
C ILE A 843 -17.62 11.79 -32.19
N ASP A 844 -16.33 12.14 -32.28
CA ASP A 844 -15.94 13.54 -32.54
C ASP A 844 -16.52 14.03 -33.86
N ARG A 845 -16.44 13.22 -34.92
CA ARG A 845 -17.05 13.54 -36.23
C ARG A 845 -18.57 13.69 -36.12
N ARG A 846 -19.24 12.87 -35.32
CA ARG A 846 -20.69 12.98 -35.06
C ARG A 846 -21.06 14.31 -34.41
N ALA A 847 -20.34 14.68 -33.34
CA ALA A 847 -20.57 15.92 -32.63
C ALA A 847 -20.25 17.14 -33.51
N PHE A 848 -19.11 17.12 -34.21
CA PHE A 848 -18.65 18.25 -35.02
C PHE A 848 -19.44 18.42 -36.32
N ALA A 849 -20.06 17.36 -36.85
CA ALA A 849 -20.97 17.48 -37.98
C ALA A 849 -22.20 18.36 -37.65
N LEU A 850 -22.69 18.37 -36.40
CA LEU A 850 -23.79 19.26 -35.99
C LEU A 850 -23.39 20.73 -36.01
N LEU A 851 -22.13 21.01 -35.68
CA LEU A 851 -21.60 22.37 -35.61
C LEU A 851 -21.03 22.85 -36.94
N ASN A 852 -20.98 21.99 -37.96
CA ASN A 852 -20.28 22.23 -39.22
C ASN A 852 -18.77 22.49 -39.03
N CYS A 853 -18.09 21.64 -38.26
CA CYS A 853 -16.66 21.74 -38.02
C CYS A 853 -15.95 20.38 -38.05
N VAL A 854 -16.39 19.45 -38.91
CA VAL A 854 -15.67 18.19 -39.16
C VAL A 854 -14.35 18.51 -39.84
N THR A 855 -13.25 18.51 -39.09
CA THR A 855 -11.96 19.02 -39.55
C THR A 855 -11.20 18.05 -40.46
N VAL A 856 -11.62 16.78 -40.54
CA VAL A 856 -10.99 15.75 -41.38
C VAL A 856 -12.06 14.88 -42.04
N VAL A 857 -12.09 14.88 -43.37
CA VAL A 857 -12.71 13.83 -44.17
C VAL A 857 -11.65 12.77 -44.44
N PRO A 858 -11.76 11.55 -43.89
CA PRO A 858 -10.69 10.56 -43.99
C PRO A 858 -10.48 10.08 -45.43
N GLY A 859 -9.23 10.03 -45.88
CA GLY A 859 -8.86 9.54 -47.22
C GLY A 859 -9.27 8.08 -47.50
N ALA A 860 -9.48 7.27 -46.47
CA ALA A 860 -9.99 5.89 -46.58
C ALA A 860 -11.48 5.81 -46.91
N VAL A 861 -12.28 6.84 -46.58
CA VAL A 861 -13.73 6.86 -46.85
C VAL A 861 -14.25 8.29 -46.89
N GLY A 862 -14.03 8.96 -48.01
CA GLY A 862 -14.45 10.34 -48.22
C GLY A 862 -15.07 10.56 -49.59
N ALA A 863 -16.06 11.46 -49.66
CA ALA A 863 -16.65 11.91 -50.92
C ALA A 863 -16.63 13.44 -51.03
N TRP A 864 -16.32 13.97 -52.20
CA TRP A 864 -16.24 15.40 -52.48
C TRP A 864 -16.87 15.72 -53.83
N ARG A 865 -17.41 16.93 -53.97
CA ARG A 865 -17.78 17.44 -55.31
C ARG A 865 -16.51 17.69 -56.12
N ARG A 866 -16.43 17.11 -57.32
CA ARG A 866 -15.23 17.21 -58.18
C ARG A 866 -14.81 18.65 -58.43
N HIS A 867 -15.77 19.53 -58.75
CA HIS A 867 -15.47 20.93 -59.03
C HIS A 867 -14.86 21.68 -57.83
N LEU A 868 -15.18 21.27 -56.59
CA LEU A 868 -14.63 21.89 -55.38
C LEU A 868 -13.19 21.45 -55.12
N ILE A 869 -12.83 20.20 -55.43
CA ILE A 869 -11.44 19.74 -55.40
C ILE A 869 -10.59 20.58 -56.37
N LEU A 870 -11.08 20.76 -57.60
CA LEU A 870 -10.38 21.54 -58.63
C LEU A 870 -10.24 23.01 -58.23
N GLN A 871 -11.29 23.63 -57.70
CA GLN A 871 -11.23 25.01 -57.19
C GLN A 871 -10.29 25.16 -55.98
N ALA A 872 -10.12 24.11 -55.17
CA ALA A 872 -9.19 24.11 -54.04
C ALA A 872 -7.71 23.99 -54.46
N GLY A 873 -7.46 23.66 -55.74
CA GLY A 873 -6.11 23.38 -56.25
C GLY A 873 -5.68 21.92 -56.11
N GLY A 874 -6.62 21.01 -55.86
CA GLY A 874 -6.35 19.59 -55.62
C GLY A 874 -5.96 19.26 -54.17
N PHE A 875 -5.51 18.02 -53.96
CA PHE A 875 -4.90 17.54 -52.73
C PHE A 875 -3.48 18.10 -52.61
N SER A 876 -3.18 18.81 -51.51
CA SER A 876 -1.87 19.46 -51.34
C SER A 876 -0.77 18.45 -50.99
N GLY A 877 0.38 18.56 -51.66
CA GLY A 877 1.62 17.88 -51.25
C GLY A 877 2.39 18.59 -50.14
N SER A 878 1.94 19.76 -49.68
CA SER A 878 2.62 20.56 -48.66
C SER A 878 2.43 20.04 -47.23
N THR A 879 1.58 19.05 -47.02
CA THR A 879 1.19 18.50 -45.72
C THR A 879 1.14 16.98 -45.78
N LEU A 880 1.49 16.28 -44.69
CA LEU A 880 1.37 14.81 -44.60
C LEU A 880 -0.07 14.30 -44.44
N ALA A 881 -1.04 15.22 -44.26
CA ALA A 881 -2.47 14.96 -44.12
C ALA A 881 -3.25 15.77 -45.18
N GLU A 882 -3.10 15.37 -46.44
CA GLU A 882 -3.66 16.05 -47.61
C GLU A 882 -5.20 16.14 -47.58
N ASP A 883 -5.84 15.17 -46.95
CA ASP A 883 -7.29 15.04 -46.80
C ASP A 883 -7.84 16.03 -45.76
N GLN A 884 -7.12 16.21 -44.64
CA GLN A 884 -7.40 17.23 -43.64
C GLN A 884 -7.21 18.64 -44.20
N ASP A 885 -6.12 18.90 -44.92
CA ASP A 885 -5.84 20.20 -45.54
C ASP A 885 -6.97 20.62 -46.50
N LEU A 886 -7.37 19.73 -47.40
CA LEU A 886 -8.50 19.97 -48.31
C LEU A 886 -9.81 20.22 -47.55
N THR A 887 -10.06 19.46 -46.48
CA THR A 887 -11.26 19.64 -45.64
C THR A 887 -11.30 21.04 -45.02
N LEU A 888 -10.17 21.52 -44.48
CA LEU A 888 -10.06 22.85 -43.88
C LEU A 888 -10.21 23.96 -44.92
N ILE A 889 -9.70 23.79 -46.15
CA ILE A 889 -9.90 24.73 -47.26
C ILE A 889 -11.40 24.88 -47.58
N LEU A 890 -12.13 23.78 -47.69
CA LEU A 890 -13.57 23.81 -47.99
C LEU A 890 -14.38 24.48 -46.86
N LEU A 891 -14.09 24.15 -45.60
CA LEU A 891 -14.74 24.81 -44.45
C LEU A 891 -14.42 26.31 -44.40
N ARG A 892 -13.17 26.74 -44.67
CA ARG A 892 -12.80 28.16 -44.74
C ARG A 892 -13.53 28.92 -45.85
N ARG A 893 -13.88 28.22 -46.94
CA ARG A 893 -14.66 28.76 -48.06
C ARG A 893 -16.18 28.72 -47.82
N GLY A 894 -16.63 28.26 -46.65
CA GLY A 894 -18.04 28.26 -46.24
C GLY A 894 -18.83 27.02 -46.65
N TRP A 895 -18.19 26.00 -47.23
CA TRP A 895 -18.87 24.73 -47.54
C TRP A 895 -19.12 23.91 -46.29
N ARG A 896 -20.18 23.09 -46.30
CA ARG A 896 -20.46 22.16 -45.21
C ARG A 896 -19.80 20.81 -45.43
N VAL A 897 -19.35 20.20 -44.33
CA VAL A 897 -18.82 18.83 -44.30
C VAL A 897 -19.77 17.95 -43.51
N ALA A 898 -20.43 17.02 -44.18
CA ALA A 898 -21.37 16.09 -43.55
C ALA A 898 -20.66 14.81 -43.08
N TYR A 899 -21.25 14.11 -42.11
CA TYR A 899 -20.77 12.80 -41.65
C TYR A 899 -21.83 11.71 -41.91
N ALA A 900 -21.49 10.72 -42.72
CA ALA A 900 -22.30 9.55 -43.06
C ALA A 900 -21.89 8.35 -42.19
N ASP A 901 -22.60 8.14 -41.08
CA ASP A 901 -22.31 7.06 -40.14
C ASP A 901 -22.66 5.66 -40.68
N ASP A 902 -23.54 5.59 -41.68
CA ASP A 902 -23.91 4.38 -42.42
C ASP A 902 -22.98 4.08 -43.61
N ALA A 903 -22.08 5.00 -43.98
CA ALA A 903 -21.05 4.77 -44.98
C ALA A 903 -19.80 4.13 -44.35
N VAL A 904 -19.87 2.82 -44.11
CA VAL A 904 -18.79 2.06 -43.43
C VAL A 904 -17.67 1.69 -44.40
N ALA A 905 -16.42 1.70 -43.95
CA ALA A 905 -15.25 1.20 -44.68
C ALA A 905 -14.29 0.46 -43.74
N PHE A 906 -13.77 -0.69 -44.15
CA PHE A 906 -12.82 -1.47 -43.34
C PHE A 906 -11.40 -1.30 -43.87
N THR A 907 -10.50 -0.73 -43.05
CA THR A 907 -9.09 -0.42 -43.38
C THR A 907 -8.13 -1.25 -42.52
N GLU A 908 -6.90 -1.45 -42.96
CA GLU A 908 -5.86 -2.12 -42.17
C GLU A 908 -5.19 -1.15 -41.19
N ALA A 909 -5.24 -1.48 -39.91
CA ALA A 909 -4.52 -0.76 -38.86
C ALA A 909 -3.11 -1.35 -38.64
N PRO A 910 -2.11 -0.55 -38.25
CA PRO A 910 -0.80 -1.04 -37.83
C PRO A 910 -0.90 -2.15 -36.77
N ASP A 911 -0.23 -3.28 -37.01
CA ASP A 911 -0.23 -4.44 -36.13
C ASP A 911 0.99 -4.51 -35.21
N THR A 912 1.98 -3.62 -35.37
CA THR A 912 3.17 -3.52 -34.53
C THR A 912 3.36 -2.12 -33.95
N LEU A 913 4.01 -2.02 -32.79
CA LEU A 913 4.29 -0.73 -32.13
C LEU A 913 5.13 0.21 -33.00
N ARG A 914 6.09 -0.32 -33.76
CA ARG A 914 6.93 0.49 -34.66
C ARG A 914 6.10 1.13 -35.78
N THR A 915 5.23 0.34 -36.43
CA THR A 915 4.36 0.85 -37.50
C THR A 915 3.31 1.81 -36.94
N LEU A 916 2.76 1.52 -35.75
CA LEU A 916 1.86 2.41 -35.03
C LEU A 916 2.53 3.76 -34.71
N ALA A 917 3.73 3.76 -34.13
CA ALA A 917 4.47 4.98 -33.81
C ALA A 917 4.72 5.86 -35.04
N ARG A 918 5.10 5.25 -36.19
CA ARG A 918 5.25 5.97 -37.46
C ARG A 918 3.93 6.57 -37.94
N GLN A 919 2.83 5.82 -37.83
CA GLN A 919 1.49 6.33 -38.17
C GLN A 919 1.12 7.52 -37.27
N ARG A 920 1.30 7.41 -35.96
CA ARG A 920 0.99 8.48 -34.98
C ARG A 920 1.81 9.73 -35.21
N PHE A 921 3.11 9.57 -35.48
CA PHE A 921 3.96 10.68 -35.85
C PHE A 921 3.44 11.38 -37.10
N ARG A 922 3.14 10.63 -38.17
CA ARG A 922 2.60 11.18 -39.42
C ARG A 922 1.29 11.93 -39.21
N TRP A 923 0.35 11.35 -38.44
CA TRP A 923 -0.94 11.97 -38.15
C TRP A 923 -0.80 13.23 -37.30
N SER A 924 -0.02 13.18 -36.22
CA SER A 924 0.15 14.31 -35.30
C SER A 924 0.90 15.45 -35.98
N PHE A 925 1.98 15.13 -36.71
CA PHE A 925 2.75 16.11 -37.47
C PHE A 925 1.95 16.69 -38.64
N GLY A 926 1.21 15.85 -39.39
CA GLY A 926 0.32 16.32 -40.46
C GLY A 926 -0.80 17.22 -39.93
N THR A 927 -1.38 16.88 -38.78
CA THR A 927 -2.37 17.71 -38.07
C THR A 927 -1.76 19.05 -37.65
N LEU A 928 -0.54 19.06 -37.09
CA LEU A 928 0.19 20.28 -36.74
C LEU A 928 0.45 21.16 -37.97
N GLN A 929 0.90 20.56 -39.09
CA GLN A 929 1.11 21.28 -40.35
C GLN A 929 -0.18 21.95 -40.84
N CYS A 930 -1.31 21.23 -40.81
CA CYS A 930 -2.61 21.75 -41.21
C CYS A 930 -3.09 22.87 -40.26
N ALA A 931 -3.00 22.65 -38.93
CA ALA A 931 -3.38 23.64 -37.93
C ALA A 931 -2.55 24.93 -38.07
N TRP A 932 -1.24 24.80 -38.32
CA TRP A 932 -0.34 25.92 -38.56
C TRP A 932 -0.63 26.64 -39.87
N LYS A 933 -0.83 25.91 -40.97
CA LYS A 933 -1.18 26.48 -42.28
C LYS A 933 -2.48 27.29 -42.22
N HIS A 934 -3.45 26.84 -41.43
CA HIS A 934 -4.76 27.50 -41.29
C HIS A 934 -4.92 28.36 -40.02
N ARG A 935 -3.85 28.65 -39.28
CA ARG A 935 -3.86 29.38 -37.99
C ARG A 935 -4.59 30.73 -38.02
N GLU A 936 -4.60 31.42 -39.16
CA GLU A 936 -5.32 32.70 -39.34
C GLU A 936 -6.84 32.59 -39.15
N ALA A 937 -7.41 31.39 -39.29
CA ALA A 937 -8.83 31.17 -39.04
C ALA A 937 -9.15 30.90 -37.56
N MET A 938 -8.14 30.65 -36.73
CA MET A 938 -8.31 30.33 -35.32
C MET A 938 -8.83 31.56 -34.55
N PHE A 939 -9.87 31.36 -33.73
CA PHE A 939 -10.57 32.41 -32.97
C PHE A 939 -11.12 33.56 -33.82
N HIS A 940 -11.28 33.36 -35.13
CA HIS A 940 -11.81 34.38 -36.02
C HIS A 940 -13.28 34.07 -36.36
N PRO A 941 -14.27 34.87 -35.86
CA PRO A 941 -15.71 34.54 -35.95
C PRO A 941 -16.25 34.38 -37.38
N ARG A 942 -15.64 35.04 -38.38
CA ARG A 942 -15.98 34.91 -39.80
C ARG A 942 -16.02 33.46 -40.30
N TYR A 943 -15.20 32.58 -39.74
CA TYR A 943 -15.14 31.17 -40.15
C TYR A 943 -16.06 30.26 -39.31
N GLY A 944 -16.96 30.84 -38.51
CA GLY A 944 -17.96 30.12 -37.73
C GLY A 944 -17.35 29.09 -36.77
N ALA A 945 -17.97 27.92 -36.67
CA ALA A 945 -17.54 26.85 -35.77
C ALA A 945 -16.14 26.30 -36.11
N LEU A 946 -15.67 26.39 -37.36
CA LEU A 946 -14.29 26.01 -37.69
C LEU A 946 -13.29 26.83 -36.88
N GLY A 947 -13.46 28.16 -36.87
CA GLY A 947 -12.53 29.08 -36.20
C GLY A 947 -12.68 29.09 -34.69
N MET A 948 -13.91 28.98 -34.19
CA MET A 948 -14.21 29.10 -32.75
C MET A 948 -14.17 27.77 -32.00
N VAL A 949 -14.33 26.63 -32.68
CA VAL A 949 -14.42 25.30 -32.04
C VAL A 949 -13.42 24.32 -32.65
N GLY A 950 -13.42 24.16 -33.98
CA GLY A 950 -12.63 23.15 -34.68
C GLY A 950 -11.11 23.33 -34.51
N LEU A 951 -10.58 24.51 -34.87
CA LEU A 951 -9.15 24.81 -34.75
C LEU A 951 -8.66 24.87 -33.29
N PRO A 952 -9.36 25.51 -32.34
CA PRO A 952 -8.99 25.44 -30.93
C PRO A 952 -8.97 24.00 -30.39
N ASN A 953 -9.93 23.15 -30.78
CA ASN A 953 -9.94 21.74 -30.37
C ASN A 953 -8.70 20.99 -30.88
N ILE A 954 -8.24 21.25 -32.09
CA ILE A 954 -7.01 20.63 -32.62
C ILE A 954 -5.81 21.02 -31.74
N TRP A 955 -5.63 22.32 -31.48
CA TRP A 955 -4.50 22.79 -30.67
C TRP A 955 -4.50 22.25 -29.24
N ILE A 956 -5.66 22.31 -28.57
CA ILE A 956 -5.76 21.94 -27.15
C ILE A 956 -5.75 20.41 -27.00
N PHE A 957 -6.61 19.69 -27.71
CA PHE A 957 -6.88 18.28 -27.43
C PHE A 957 -6.14 17.30 -28.33
N GLN A 958 -5.74 17.70 -29.55
CA GLN A 958 -5.00 16.80 -30.45
C GLN A 958 -3.49 17.04 -30.42
N LEU A 959 -3.03 18.22 -29.98
CA LEU A 959 -1.60 18.57 -29.94
C LEU A 959 -1.06 18.75 -28.52
N LEU A 960 -1.69 19.59 -27.67
CA LEU A 960 -1.18 19.87 -26.32
C LEU A 960 -1.48 18.73 -25.33
N PHE A 961 -2.71 18.22 -25.29
CA PHE A 961 -3.13 17.19 -24.34
C PHE A 961 -2.30 15.89 -24.39
N PRO A 962 -1.95 15.34 -25.59
CA PRO A 962 -1.08 14.16 -25.67
C PRO A 962 0.34 14.38 -25.11
N LEU A 963 0.82 15.62 -25.01
CA LEU A 963 2.12 15.94 -24.39
C LEU A 963 2.05 15.92 -22.86
N ILE A 964 0.86 16.13 -22.28
CA ILE A 964 0.64 16.12 -20.83
C ILE A 964 0.42 14.69 -20.32
N SER A 965 -0.17 13.80 -21.13
CA SER A 965 -0.50 12.43 -20.70
C SER A 965 0.68 11.64 -20.12
N PRO A 966 1.89 11.63 -20.71
CA PRO A 966 3.03 10.90 -20.12
C PRO A 966 3.46 11.47 -18.76
N ILE A 967 3.27 12.77 -18.53
CA ILE A 967 3.56 13.40 -17.24
C ILE A 967 2.58 12.91 -16.19
N ALA A 968 1.29 12.80 -16.54
CA ALA A 968 0.27 12.23 -15.66
C ALA A 968 0.58 10.76 -15.29
N ASP A 969 1.04 9.95 -16.26
CA ASP A 969 1.43 8.57 -16.01
C ASP A 969 2.62 8.48 -15.03
N LEU A 970 3.62 9.36 -15.19
CA LEU A 970 4.77 9.45 -14.27
C LEU A 970 4.34 9.90 -12.86
N LEU A 971 3.42 10.86 -12.76
CA LEU A 971 2.85 11.29 -11.48
C LEU A 971 2.08 10.18 -10.79
N PHE A 972 1.34 9.36 -11.54
CA PHE A 972 0.67 8.19 -11.00
C PHE A 972 1.67 7.16 -10.46
N LEU A 973 2.72 6.84 -11.23
CA LEU A 973 3.79 5.95 -10.77
C LEU A 973 4.50 6.49 -9.52
N TRP A 974 4.76 7.81 -9.49
CA TRP A 974 5.31 8.48 -8.31
C TRP A 974 4.37 8.39 -7.11
N SER A 975 3.06 8.55 -7.31
CA SER A 975 2.05 8.43 -6.25
C SER A 975 1.99 7.02 -5.68
N VAL A 976 2.05 5.99 -6.55
CA VAL A 976 2.13 4.58 -6.13
C VAL A 976 3.43 4.30 -5.37
N LEU A 977 4.56 4.86 -5.82
CA LEU A 977 5.83 4.76 -5.10
C LEU A 977 5.75 5.45 -3.74
N ARG A 978 5.17 6.66 -3.64
CA ARG A 978 4.91 7.37 -2.38
C ARG A 978 4.06 6.53 -1.42
N VAL A 979 3.01 5.87 -1.92
CA VAL A 979 2.20 4.95 -1.10
C VAL A 979 3.05 3.79 -0.55
N TYR A 980 3.91 3.21 -1.39
CA TYR A 980 4.82 2.15 -0.95
C TYR A 980 5.85 2.65 0.07
N MET A 981 6.42 3.84 -0.13
CA MET A 981 7.32 4.45 0.84
C MET A 981 6.59 4.72 2.16
N ASN A 982 5.36 5.26 2.10
CA ASN A 982 4.52 5.46 3.29
C ASN A 982 4.22 4.15 4.02
N TYR A 983 4.03 3.04 3.31
CA TYR A 983 3.86 1.72 3.92
C TYR A 983 5.09 1.29 4.72
N VAL A 984 6.27 1.52 4.16
CA VAL A 984 7.54 1.20 4.83
C VAL A 984 7.78 2.12 6.03
N GLU A 985 7.44 3.40 5.89
CA GLU A 985 7.73 4.44 6.89
C GLU A 985 6.73 4.51 8.05
N HIS A 986 5.44 4.20 7.81
CA HIS A 986 4.34 4.44 8.75
C HIS A 986 3.56 3.17 9.09
N GLY A 987 3.85 2.05 8.41
CA GLY A 987 3.11 0.80 8.55
C GLY A 987 1.85 0.70 7.68
N PRO A 988 1.13 -0.44 7.79
CA PRO A 988 0.08 -0.83 6.84
C PRO A 988 -1.17 0.06 6.87
N GLU A 989 -1.59 0.54 8.04
CA GLU A 989 -2.84 1.28 8.21
C GLU A 989 -2.82 2.63 7.49
N TYR A 990 -1.70 3.35 7.61
CA TYR A 990 -1.51 4.68 7.00
C TYR A 990 -1.40 4.60 5.48
N ALA A 991 -0.66 3.60 4.98
CA ALA A 991 -0.52 3.39 3.54
C ALA A 991 -1.81 2.96 2.86
N LEU A 992 -2.68 2.19 3.55
CA LEU A 992 -3.95 1.77 3.00
C LEU A 992 -4.88 2.96 2.73
N GLN A 993 -4.94 3.93 3.64
CA GLN A 993 -5.75 5.15 3.43
C GLN A 993 -5.24 5.96 2.23
N THR A 994 -3.93 6.14 2.13
CA THR A 994 -3.29 6.86 1.01
C THR A 994 -3.52 6.12 -0.32
N LEU A 995 -3.39 4.79 -0.32
CA LEU A 995 -3.63 3.94 -1.49
C LEU A 995 -5.08 4.03 -1.94
N ILE A 996 -6.04 3.96 -1.00
CA ILE A 996 -7.47 4.06 -1.32
C ILE A 996 -7.77 5.39 -1.98
N GLN A 997 -7.21 6.51 -1.49
CA GLN A 997 -7.39 7.81 -2.13
C GLN A 997 -6.84 7.83 -3.56
N VAL A 998 -5.59 7.39 -3.77
CA VAL A 998 -4.96 7.33 -5.11
C VAL A 998 -5.78 6.45 -6.05
N VAL A 999 -6.18 5.26 -5.60
CA VAL A 999 -7.01 4.33 -6.37
C VAL A 999 -8.38 4.91 -6.67
N MET A 1000 -9.03 5.58 -5.73
CA MET A 1000 -10.33 6.23 -5.96
C MET A 1000 -10.22 7.35 -6.98
N TYR A 1001 -9.24 8.25 -6.87
CA TYR A 1001 -9.04 9.31 -7.85
C TYR A 1001 -8.76 8.75 -9.24
N TYR A 1002 -7.88 7.75 -9.34
CA TYR A 1002 -7.53 7.14 -10.61
C TYR A 1002 -8.69 6.33 -11.22
N THR A 1003 -9.46 5.62 -10.39
CA THR A 1003 -10.67 4.90 -10.82
C THR A 1003 -11.74 5.89 -11.28
N ALA A 1004 -11.93 7.00 -10.58
CA ALA A 1004 -12.85 8.06 -11.00
C ALA A 1004 -12.42 8.68 -12.34
N PHE A 1005 -11.13 8.95 -12.52
CA PHE A 1005 -10.56 9.44 -13.78
C PHE A 1005 -10.81 8.45 -14.93
N LEU A 1006 -10.47 7.17 -14.75
CA LEU A 1006 -10.71 6.12 -15.74
C LEU A 1006 -12.19 5.84 -15.99
N ALA A 1007 -13.05 5.98 -14.98
CA ALA A 1007 -14.49 5.77 -15.09
C ALA A 1007 -15.11 6.75 -16.09
N VAL A 1008 -14.61 7.99 -16.17
CA VAL A 1008 -15.08 8.98 -17.16
C VAL A 1008 -14.82 8.49 -18.58
N ASP A 1009 -13.59 8.02 -18.86
CA ASP A 1009 -13.22 7.49 -20.18
C ASP A 1009 -13.99 6.19 -20.50
N TRP A 1010 -14.18 5.33 -19.50
CA TRP A 1010 -14.98 4.11 -19.63
C TRP A 1010 -16.43 4.40 -19.97
N VAL A 1011 -17.07 5.34 -19.28
CA VAL A 1011 -18.45 5.74 -19.54
C VAL A 1011 -18.58 6.31 -20.96
N ALA A 1012 -17.64 7.17 -21.38
CA ALA A 1012 -17.63 7.67 -22.75
C ALA A 1012 -17.44 6.56 -23.79
N ALA A 1013 -16.54 5.62 -23.54
CA ALA A 1013 -16.31 4.47 -24.42
C ALA A 1013 -17.54 3.57 -24.52
N VAL A 1014 -18.19 3.27 -23.39
CA VAL A 1014 -19.43 2.48 -23.34
C VAL A 1014 -20.53 3.17 -24.14
N ILE A 1015 -20.72 4.48 -23.97
CA ILE A 1015 -21.71 5.22 -24.74
C ILE A 1015 -21.37 5.22 -26.24
N ALA A 1016 -20.09 5.37 -26.60
CA ALA A 1016 -19.61 5.25 -27.98
C ALA A 1016 -20.05 3.93 -28.62
N LEU A 1017 -19.78 2.83 -27.92
CA LEU A 1017 -20.10 1.47 -28.37
C LEU A 1017 -21.60 1.26 -28.47
N PHE A 1018 -22.40 1.71 -27.49
CA PHE A 1018 -23.87 1.67 -27.56
C PHE A 1018 -24.45 2.46 -28.75
N MET A 1019 -23.72 3.46 -29.24
CA MET A 1019 -24.10 4.26 -30.40
C MET A 1019 -23.69 3.62 -31.74
N GLU A 1020 -22.85 2.59 -31.73
CA GLU A 1020 -22.32 1.83 -32.86
C GLU A 1020 -22.82 0.37 -32.79
N ARG A 1021 -24.10 0.12 -33.14
CA ARG A 1021 -24.77 -1.20 -33.02
C ARG A 1021 -24.11 -2.40 -33.75
N SER A 1022 -23.05 -2.17 -34.54
CA SER A 1022 -22.31 -3.20 -35.27
C SER A 1022 -20.90 -3.45 -34.72
N GLU A 1023 -20.55 -2.79 -33.61
CA GLU A 1023 -19.35 -2.98 -32.77
C GLU A 1023 -19.78 -3.54 -31.41
#